data_AF-A0A553NDU4-F1
#
_entry.id   AF-A0A553NDU4-F1
#
_cell.length_a   1.000
_cell.length_b   1.000
_cell.length_c   1.000
_cell.angle_alpha   90.00
_cell.angle_beta   90.00
_cell.angle_gamma   90.00
#
_symmetry.space_group_name_H-M   'P 1'
#
loop_
_entity.id
_entity.type
_entity.pdbx_description
1 polymer ?
#
loop_
_entity_poly.entity_id
_entity_poly.type
_entity_poly.pdbx_seq_one_letter_code
_entity_poly.pdbx_strand_id
1 'polypeptide(L)'
;MATPRPTPESPAKREYTIEPGSHKGKGIAVFTSGGDAQGMNSALRAVVRFGLFIGCKVFFIREGYQGMVDGGENIQEATWASVSGIIHKGGTMIGSARCMDFKEKWGRLKAAKNLIDHGVTNLVVIGGDGSLTGANRFRQEWPELLEELVKTEQITKEMSDKNGHLNIVGMVGSIDNDFCGTDMTIGTDSALHRIVEAVDAITPTASSHQRTFIMEVMGRHCGYLALVAGIVTEADYCFIPEWPPETNWPEKLCKKLKYGRDQGQRLNIIIVAEGAIDREGNAITCDQIKQVIVKNLEQDTRVTVLGHVQRGGAPSAFDRVLGCRMGAEAVMALMDATPDTEPCVVSLAGNTAIRVPLMECVLKTQEVAKAMADKNWKLAVELRGRSFQRNLDTYWMLSKNKASSKMLSSGLPSGFNLAVFHIGAPACGMNASVRSFVRNCLANGNRAFGVHNGIEGLVDGDFEELSWGHVNGWVVQGGALLGTKRTLPKGKFDRIADQLKKFNIHGLLIIGGFEAFQAVLEMAEQRDKYTEFCIPMVVLPATISNNVPGTDFSLGADTALNEISEICDRIRQSAQGTKRRVFIIETMGGYCGYLATMAGLAGGADAAYIYEENFGIKDLLQDLEVMKAKMNDGRIERGLILRNEKANNNYTTDFIFSLYSEEGKGVFSARKNVLGHMQQGGYPSPFDRNMGTKMAAKAHFWIMETIRSNLKSDGSVLASSRHSACLLGMRTRHYEFQPVQDLQEETDFNTRLWKRQWWKNQRAIMNILAKHDSSYVVEN
;
A
#
# COMPACT_ATOMS: atom_id res chain seq x y z
N MET A 1 -9.78 9.19 37.51
CA MET A 1 -8.72 10.10 37.02
C MET A 1 -7.40 9.39 37.15
N ALA A 2 -6.93 8.77 36.06
CA ALA A 2 -5.59 8.17 36.00
C ALA A 2 -4.69 9.17 35.27
N THR A 3 -3.57 9.51 35.88
CA THR A 3 -2.56 10.42 35.34
C THR A 3 -2.01 9.87 34.02
N PRO A 4 -1.97 10.67 32.94
CA PRO A 4 -1.36 10.24 31.69
C PRO A 4 0.15 10.05 31.90
N ARG A 5 0.68 8.89 31.50
CA ARG A 5 2.13 8.66 31.47
C ARG A 5 2.77 9.68 30.52
N PRO A 6 3.93 10.26 30.86
CA PRO A 6 4.64 11.17 29.97
C PRO A 6 4.99 10.43 28.68
N THR A 7 4.58 11.00 27.55
CA THR A 7 5.11 10.65 26.23
C THR A 7 6.63 10.80 26.27
N PRO A 8 7.43 9.83 25.80
CA PRO A 8 8.86 10.02 25.66
C PRO A 8 9.09 11.21 24.73
N GLU A 9 9.82 12.21 25.23
CA GLU A 9 10.26 13.36 24.43
C GLU A 9 11.00 12.83 23.19
N SER A 10 10.62 13.30 22.01
CA SER A 10 11.29 12.92 20.77
C SER A 10 12.74 13.42 20.83
N PRO A 11 13.75 12.58 20.55
CA PRO A 11 15.12 13.05 20.46
C PRO A 11 15.22 14.14 19.40
N ALA A 12 15.97 15.20 19.71
CA ALA A 12 16.13 16.38 18.85
C ALA A 12 16.48 15.99 17.40
N LYS A 13 15.70 16.51 16.44
CA LYS A 13 15.91 16.33 15.00
C LYS A 13 17.32 16.78 14.62
N ARG A 14 18.16 15.84 14.19
CA ARG A 14 19.46 16.14 13.55
C ARG A 14 19.32 15.90 12.06
N GLU A 15 19.43 16.97 11.28
CA GLU A 15 19.60 16.89 9.83
C GLU A 15 21.01 16.37 9.54
N TYR A 16 21.11 15.18 8.93
CA TYR A 16 22.38 14.66 8.42
C TYR A 16 22.30 14.63 6.90
N THR A 17 23.30 15.26 6.26
CA THR A 17 23.52 15.12 4.82
C THR A 17 24.43 13.92 4.57
N ILE A 18 24.03 12.99 3.72
CA ILE A 18 24.88 11.86 3.31
C ILE A 18 25.60 12.24 2.04
N GLU A 19 26.91 12.41 2.19
CA GLU A 19 27.80 12.69 1.07
C GLU A 19 28.14 11.41 0.28
N PRO A 20 28.27 11.51 -1.06
CA PRO A 20 28.79 10.43 -1.87
C PRO A 20 30.14 9.93 -1.36
N GLY A 21 30.33 8.61 -1.29
CA GLY A 21 31.60 8.03 -0.87
C GLY A 21 31.94 8.08 0.63
N SER A 22 31.00 8.50 1.49
CA SER A 22 31.16 8.65 2.95
C SER A 22 31.63 7.38 3.69
N HIS A 23 31.43 6.20 3.11
CA HIS A 23 31.73 4.89 3.70
C HIS A 23 32.63 4.02 2.80
N LYS A 24 33.57 4.67 2.09
CA LYS A 24 34.50 4.02 1.17
C LYS A 24 35.23 2.84 1.81
N GLY A 25 35.19 1.69 1.14
CA GLY A 25 35.94 0.49 1.53
C GLY A 25 35.23 -0.46 2.50
N LYS A 26 34.04 -0.13 2.99
CA LYS A 26 33.19 -1.10 3.71
C LYS A 26 32.56 -2.12 2.74
N GLY A 27 32.50 -3.38 3.14
CA GLY A 27 31.88 -4.47 2.37
C GLY A 27 30.45 -4.77 2.86
N ILE A 28 29.48 -4.76 1.95
CA ILE A 28 28.09 -5.14 2.17
C ILE A 28 27.78 -6.34 1.27
N ALA A 29 27.12 -7.38 1.78
CA ALA A 29 26.50 -8.39 0.94
C ALA A 29 24.99 -8.45 1.15
N VAL A 30 24.27 -8.70 0.07
CA VAL A 30 22.80 -8.81 0.06
C VAL A 30 22.38 -10.14 -0.53
N PHE A 31 21.41 -10.78 0.12
CA PHE A 31 20.87 -12.07 -0.33
C PHE A 31 19.39 -12.20 -0.05
N THR A 32 18.74 -13.02 -0.87
CA THR A 32 17.34 -13.42 -0.69
C THR A 32 17.27 -14.86 -0.20
N SER A 33 16.43 -15.11 0.80
CA SER A 33 16.28 -16.45 1.39
C SER A 33 14.83 -16.72 1.79
N GLY A 34 14.36 -17.94 1.52
CA GLY A 34 12.98 -18.35 1.76
C GLY A 34 12.13 -18.29 0.48
N GLY A 35 10.80 -18.30 0.63
CA GLY A 35 9.90 -18.15 -0.51
C GLY A 35 10.03 -16.74 -1.12
N ASP A 36 10.07 -16.67 -2.43
CA ASP A 36 10.14 -15.39 -3.13
C ASP A 36 8.83 -14.60 -2.99
N ALA A 37 8.96 -13.28 -3.14
CA ALA A 37 7.86 -12.33 -3.10
C ALA A 37 8.13 -11.19 -4.09
N GLN A 38 7.08 -10.70 -4.74
CA GLN A 38 7.21 -9.62 -5.69
C GLN A 38 7.69 -8.35 -4.97
N GLY A 39 8.72 -7.69 -5.51
CA GLY A 39 9.31 -6.50 -4.89
C GLY A 39 10.66 -6.73 -4.24
N MET A 40 11.08 -7.98 -4.01
CA MET A 40 12.44 -8.31 -3.54
C MET A 40 13.53 -7.70 -4.44
N ASN A 41 13.33 -7.71 -5.77
CA ASN A 41 14.25 -7.08 -6.72
C ASN A 41 14.35 -5.54 -6.54
N SER A 42 13.29 -4.88 -6.08
CA SER A 42 13.32 -3.43 -5.83
C SER A 42 14.14 -3.10 -4.58
N ALA A 43 14.02 -3.92 -3.53
CA ALA A 43 14.85 -3.83 -2.33
C ALA A 43 16.32 -4.14 -2.64
N LEU A 44 16.58 -5.23 -3.36
CA LEU A 44 17.91 -5.59 -3.85
C LEU A 44 18.56 -4.44 -4.63
N ARG A 45 17.82 -3.85 -5.58
CA ARG A 45 18.28 -2.71 -6.38
C ARG A 45 18.65 -1.52 -5.50
N ALA A 46 17.84 -1.20 -4.51
CA ALA A 46 18.09 -0.07 -3.62
C ALA A 46 19.30 -0.28 -2.74
N VAL A 47 19.47 -1.47 -2.15
CA VAL A 47 20.66 -1.82 -1.36
C VAL A 47 21.94 -1.64 -2.19
N VAL A 48 21.95 -2.15 -3.42
CA VAL A 48 23.12 -2.03 -4.31
C VAL A 48 23.39 -0.57 -4.67
N ARG A 49 22.40 0.16 -5.19
CA ARG A 49 22.63 1.54 -5.66
C ARG A 49 22.98 2.49 -4.52
N PHE A 50 22.31 2.36 -3.38
CA PHE A 50 22.58 3.19 -2.22
C PHE A 50 23.94 2.84 -1.59
N GLY A 51 24.28 1.55 -1.47
CA GLY A 51 25.60 1.11 -0.99
C GLY A 51 26.75 1.61 -1.88
N LEU A 52 26.60 1.54 -3.20
CA LEU A 52 27.59 2.07 -4.14
C LEU A 52 27.71 3.60 -4.05
N PHE A 53 26.57 4.30 -3.89
CA PHE A 53 26.54 5.76 -3.74
C PHE A 53 27.37 6.24 -2.54
N ILE A 54 27.28 5.56 -1.39
CA ILE A 54 28.09 5.88 -0.21
C ILE A 54 29.52 5.29 -0.27
N GLY A 55 29.92 4.67 -1.39
CA GLY A 55 31.28 4.16 -1.63
C GLY A 55 31.56 2.76 -1.07
N CYS A 56 30.56 2.03 -0.59
CA CYS A 56 30.73 0.64 -0.18
C CYS A 56 30.96 -0.27 -1.38
N LYS A 57 31.68 -1.39 -1.16
CA LYS A 57 31.67 -2.53 -2.07
C LYS A 57 30.46 -3.38 -1.75
N VAL A 58 29.58 -3.60 -2.73
CA VAL A 58 28.36 -4.38 -2.52
C VAL A 58 28.47 -5.71 -3.26
N PHE A 59 28.08 -6.80 -2.63
CA PHE A 59 28.12 -8.15 -3.18
C PHE A 59 26.73 -8.79 -3.19
N PHE A 60 26.43 -9.52 -4.26
CA PHE A 60 25.32 -10.48 -4.28
C PHE A 60 25.76 -11.79 -3.67
N ILE A 61 24.88 -12.43 -2.92
CA ILE A 61 24.99 -13.86 -2.63
C ILE A 61 23.84 -14.57 -3.33
N ARG A 62 24.19 -15.40 -4.31
CA ARG A 62 23.22 -16.17 -5.09
C ARG A 62 22.67 -17.34 -4.28
N GLU A 63 21.45 -17.77 -4.58
CA GLU A 63 20.81 -18.94 -3.98
C GLU A 63 20.74 -18.92 -2.44
N GLY A 64 20.71 -17.71 -1.86
CA GLY A 64 20.59 -17.49 -0.43
C GLY A 64 21.74 -18.08 0.39
N TYR A 65 21.40 -18.77 1.49
CA TYR A 65 22.41 -19.39 2.35
C TYR A 65 23.24 -20.46 1.63
N GLN A 66 22.68 -21.13 0.63
CA GLN A 66 23.43 -22.17 -0.08
C GLN A 66 24.62 -21.55 -0.83
N GLY A 67 24.40 -20.49 -1.60
CA GLY A 67 25.51 -19.82 -2.27
C GLY A 67 26.47 -19.11 -1.31
N MET A 68 26.01 -18.74 -0.11
CA MET A 68 26.91 -18.25 0.95
C MET A 68 27.91 -19.34 1.39
N VAL A 69 27.43 -20.57 1.57
CA VAL A 69 28.26 -21.74 1.92
C VAL A 69 29.13 -22.17 0.74
N ASP A 70 28.59 -22.17 -0.47
CA ASP A 70 29.30 -22.62 -1.66
C ASP A 70 30.45 -21.67 -2.03
N GLY A 71 30.25 -20.35 -1.87
CA GLY A 71 31.25 -19.33 -2.18
C GLY A 71 31.53 -19.23 -3.69
N GLY A 72 32.73 -18.75 -4.04
CA GLY A 72 33.18 -18.64 -5.44
C GLY A 72 32.25 -17.77 -6.28
N GLU A 73 31.78 -18.30 -7.42
CA GLU A 73 30.88 -17.59 -8.33
C GLU A 73 29.52 -17.23 -7.71
N ASN A 74 29.16 -17.79 -6.56
CA ASN A 74 27.92 -17.42 -5.87
C ASN A 74 28.02 -16.09 -5.11
N ILE A 75 29.23 -15.58 -4.84
CA ILE A 75 29.45 -14.27 -4.22
C ILE A 75 30.04 -13.34 -5.28
N GLN A 76 29.23 -12.42 -5.80
CA GLN A 76 29.60 -11.57 -6.95
C GLN A 76 29.55 -10.10 -6.57
N GLU A 77 30.61 -9.34 -6.88
CA GLU A 77 30.57 -7.88 -6.71
C GLU A 77 29.50 -7.26 -7.63
N ALA A 78 28.61 -6.49 -7.01
CA ALA A 78 27.52 -5.81 -7.69
C ALA A 78 28.02 -4.49 -8.30
N THR A 79 27.47 -4.14 -9.45
CA THR A 79 27.72 -2.85 -10.10
C THR A 79 26.41 -2.10 -10.27
N TRP A 80 26.49 -0.81 -10.56
CA TRP A 80 25.29 -0.02 -10.85
C TRP A 80 24.42 -0.62 -11.97
N ALA A 81 25.08 -1.19 -12.98
CA ALA A 81 24.45 -1.82 -14.13
C ALA A 81 23.85 -3.20 -13.80
N SER A 82 24.42 -3.96 -12.84
CA SER A 82 23.94 -5.32 -12.53
C SER A 82 22.52 -5.34 -11.95
N VAL A 83 22.05 -4.24 -11.36
CA VAL A 83 20.66 -4.06 -10.89
C VAL A 83 19.81 -3.17 -11.82
N SER A 84 20.26 -2.92 -13.05
CA SER A 84 19.48 -2.16 -14.02
C SER A 84 18.32 -3.01 -14.57
N GLY A 85 17.10 -2.48 -14.52
CA GLY A 85 15.94 -3.13 -15.14
C GLY A 85 15.38 -4.34 -14.40
N ILE A 86 15.68 -4.48 -13.11
CA ILE A 86 15.10 -5.54 -12.28
C ILE A 86 13.88 -5.07 -11.46
N ILE A 87 13.64 -3.75 -11.36
CA ILE A 87 12.61 -3.18 -10.46
C ILE A 87 11.18 -3.68 -10.72
N HIS A 88 10.86 -4.02 -11.98
CA HIS A 88 9.56 -4.51 -12.41
C HIS A 88 9.50 -6.03 -12.56
N LYS A 89 10.61 -6.74 -12.29
CA LYS A 89 10.66 -8.19 -12.40
C LYS A 89 10.13 -8.83 -11.11
N GLY A 90 9.27 -9.83 -11.25
CA GLY A 90 8.87 -10.69 -10.15
C GLY A 90 10.01 -11.56 -9.61
N GLY A 91 9.76 -12.25 -8.50
CA GLY A 91 10.72 -13.12 -7.82
C GLY A 91 11.98 -12.40 -7.36
N THR A 92 13.11 -13.12 -7.38
CA THR A 92 14.44 -12.60 -7.05
C THR A 92 15.47 -12.92 -8.14
N MET A 93 16.23 -11.92 -8.58
CA MET A 93 17.25 -12.04 -9.62
C MET A 93 18.50 -12.82 -9.16
N ILE A 94 18.69 -12.93 -7.84
CA ILE A 94 19.83 -13.65 -7.24
C ILE A 94 19.44 -15.04 -6.72
N GLY A 95 18.20 -15.49 -6.94
CA GLY A 95 17.75 -16.82 -6.52
C GLY A 95 17.55 -16.95 -5.00
N SER A 96 17.05 -18.12 -4.60
CA SER A 96 16.77 -18.44 -3.19
C SER A 96 16.64 -19.94 -3.06
N ALA A 97 17.63 -20.60 -2.45
CA ALA A 97 17.62 -22.04 -2.22
C ALA A 97 17.49 -22.36 -0.73
N ARG A 98 16.89 -23.52 -0.45
CA ARG A 98 16.96 -24.11 0.89
C ARG A 98 18.38 -24.62 1.13
N CYS A 99 18.96 -24.26 2.27
CA CYS A 99 20.30 -24.70 2.64
C CYS A 99 20.24 -25.60 3.88
N MET A 100 20.59 -26.88 3.72
CA MET A 100 20.72 -27.81 4.85
C MET A 100 22.08 -27.65 5.53
N ASP A 101 23.13 -27.41 4.74
CA ASP A 101 24.51 -27.26 5.23
C ASP A 101 24.64 -26.13 6.27
N PHE A 102 23.94 -25.01 6.07
CA PHE A 102 23.98 -23.87 6.99
C PHE A 102 23.33 -24.16 8.36
N LYS A 103 22.56 -25.25 8.50
CA LYS A 103 22.08 -25.73 9.80
C LYS A 103 23.21 -26.35 10.62
N GLU A 104 24.23 -26.87 9.97
CA GLU A 104 25.40 -27.46 10.59
C GLU A 104 26.50 -26.40 10.82
N LYS A 105 27.29 -26.58 11.89
CA LYS A 105 28.36 -25.62 12.23
C LYS A 105 29.40 -25.50 11.11
N TRP A 106 29.75 -26.60 10.47
CA TRP A 106 30.74 -26.61 9.37
C TRP A 106 30.30 -25.76 8.18
N GLY A 107 29.00 -25.76 7.85
CA GLY A 107 28.45 -24.95 6.77
C GLY A 107 28.55 -23.46 7.09
N ARG A 108 28.21 -23.08 8.33
CA ARG A 108 28.38 -21.69 8.82
C ARG A 108 29.85 -21.28 8.87
N LEU A 109 30.75 -22.16 9.26
CA LEU A 109 32.20 -21.92 9.25
C LEU A 109 32.70 -21.61 7.82
N LYS A 110 32.28 -22.42 6.84
CA LYS A 110 32.60 -22.21 5.43
C LYS A 110 32.02 -20.89 4.90
N ALA A 111 30.77 -20.59 5.24
CA ALA A 111 30.13 -19.33 4.89
C ALA A 111 30.87 -18.10 5.48
N ALA A 112 31.27 -18.17 6.76
CA ALA A 112 32.03 -17.10 7.40
C ALA A 112 33.36 -16.85 6.67
N LYS A 113 34.10 -17.91 6.35
CA LYS A 113 35.33 -17.82 5.55
C LYS A 113 35.08 -17.12 4.21
N ASN A 114 34.08 -17.56 3.45
CA ASN A 114 33.77 -16.99 2.15
C ASN A 114 33.45 -15.48 2.22
N LEU A 115 32.77 -15.02 3.28
CA LEU A 115 32.48 -13.59 3.48
C LEU A 115 33.75 -12.80 3.82
N ILE A 116 34.61 -13.34 4.68
CA ILE A 116 35.88 -12.72 5.09
C ILE A 116 36.83 -12.57 3.89
N ASP A 117 36.89 -13.59 3.02
CA ASP A 117 37.70 -13.56 1.79
C ASP A 117 37.31 -12.38 0.87
N HIS A 118 36.07 -11.90 0.96
CA HIS A 118 35.56 -10.73 0.23
C HIS A 118 35.54 -9.43 1.06
N GLY A 119 35.99 -9.48 2.32
CA GLY A 119 35.93 -8.34 3.25
C GLY A 119 34.51 -7.89 3.59
N VAL A 120 33.55 -8.82 3.61
CA VAL A 120 32.15 -8.55 3.92
C VAL A 120 31.91 -8.73 5.42
N THR A 121 31.55 -7.62 6.08
CA THR A 121 31.15 -7.60 7.51
C THR A 121 29.74 -7.09 7.73
N ASN A 122 29.01 -6.76 6.66
CA ASN A 122 27.67 -6.21 6.73
C ASN A 122 26.74 -7.02 5.82
N LEU A 123 25.69 -7.61 6.39
CA LEU A 123 24.73 -8.45 5.66
C LEU A 123 23.34 -7.82 5.64
N VAL A 124 22.78 -7.73 4.45
CA VAL A 124 21.36 -7.43 4.23
C VAL A 124 20.63 -8.72 3.86
N VAL A 125 19.64 -9.08 4.66
CA VAL A 125 18.84 -10.30 4.47
C VAL A 125 17.43 -9.94 4.04
N ILE A 126 17.03 -10.36 2.85
CA ILE A 126 15.66 -10.18 2.34
C ILE A 126 14.94 -11.52 2.38
N GLY A 127 13.98 -11.68 3.30
CA GLY A 127 13.29 -12.97 3.44
C GLY A 127 12.27 -13.02 4.56
N GLY A 128 11.76 -14.22 4.83
CA GLY A 128 10.81 -14.46 5.93
C GLY A 128 11.47 -14.59 7.30
N ASP A 129 10.63 -14.81 8.32
CA ASP A 129 10.99 -15.02 9.73
C ASP A 129 12.15 -16.03 9.94
N GLY A 130 12.09 -17.19 9.28
CA GLY A 130 13.12 -18.23 9.39
C GLY A 130 14.48 -17.78 8.87
N SER A 131 14.51 -17.02 7.76
CA SER A 131 15.75 -16.48 7.20
C SER A 131 16.40 -15.47 8.15
N LEU A 132 15.59 -14.60 8.76
CA LEU A 132 16.05 -13.57 9.70
C LEU A 132 16.58 -14.20 11.00
N THR A 133 15.90 -15.24 11.50
CA THR A 133 16.34 -15.99 12.68
C THR A 133 17.70 -16.66 12.43
N GLY A 134 17.87 -17.27 11.26
CA GLY A 134 19.15 -17.87 10.86
C GLY A 134 20.30 -16.85 10.80
N ALA A 135 20.01 -15.64 10.32
CA ALA A 135 21.00 -14.56 10.23
C ALA A 135 21.44 -14.08 11.61
N ASN A 136 20.50 -13.94 12.54
CA ASN A 136 20.81 -13.56 13.92
C ASN A 136 21.67 -14.61 14.63
N ARG A 137 21.33 -15.89 14.46
CA ARG A 137 22.17 -16.98 14.99
C ARG A 137 23.58 -16.94 14.41
N PHE A 138 23.70 -16.71 13.10
CA PHE A 138 25.01 -16.62 12.44
C PHE A 138 25.86 -15.45 12.97
N ARG A 139 25.25 -14.30 13.23
CA ARG A 139 25.92 -13.16 13.89
C ARG A 139 26.38 -13.50 15.31
N GLN A 140 25.54 -14.16 16.10
CA GLN A 140 25.90 -14.54 17.48
C GLN A 140 27.06 -15.52 17.53
N GLU A 141 27.10 -16.48 16.60
CA GLU A 141 28.18 -17.46 16.50
C GLU A 141 29.45 -16.87 15.83
N TRP A 142 29.40 -15.66 15.27
CA TRP A 142 30.49 -15.07 14.48
C TRP A 142 31.86 -15.08 15.19
N PRO A 143 31.99 -14.64 16.46
CA PRO A 143 33.30 -14.66 17.14
C PRO A 143 33.87 -16.07 17.27
N GLU A 144 33.04 -17.05 17.64
CA GLU A 144 33.45 -18.46 17.78
C GLU A 144 33.88 -19.05 16.44
N LEU A 145 33.21 -18.67 15.34
CA LEU A 145 33.57 -19.11 13.99
C LEU A 145 34.92 -18.52 13.57
N LEU A 146 35.21 -17.25 13.89
CA LEU A 146 36.51 -16.64 13.59
C LEU A 146 37.64 -17.32 14.37
N GLU A 147 37.44 -17.60 15.66
CA GLU A 147 38.42 -18.31 16.48
C GLU A 147 38.75 -19.68 15.90
N GLU A 148 37.74 -20.43 15.45
CA GLU A 148 37.91 -21.72 14.81
C GLU A 148 38.63 -21.62 13.45
N LEU A 149 38.32 -20.60 12.63
CA LEU A 149 39.01 -20.36 11.36
C LEU A 149 40.48 -19.98 11.55
N VAL A 150 40.81 -19.20 12.58
CA VAL A 150 42.21 -18.89 12.93
C VAL A 150 42.93 -20.13 13.44
N LYS A 151 42.28 -20.91 14.32
CA LYS A 151 42.86 -22.15 14.88
C LYS A 151 43.13 -23.21 13.80
N THR A 152 42.28 -23.26 12.77
CA THR A 152 42.43 -24.17 11.62
C THR A 152 43.28 -23.58 10.49
N GLU A 153 43.94 -22.44 10.73
CA GLU A 153 44.82 -21.74 9.78
C GLU A 153 44.15 -21.38 8.44
N GLN A 154 42.82 -21.28 8.42
CA GLN A 154 42.05 -20.91 7.23
C GLN A 154 42.03 -19.40 6.99
N ILE A 155 42.19 -18.59 8.03
CA ILE A 155 42.34 -17.13 7.97
C ILE A 155 43.47 -16.68 8.92
N THR A 156 44.06 -15.51 8.64
CA THR A 156 45.07 -14.91 9.54
C THR A 156 44.43 -14.19 10.72
N LYS A 157 45.19 -14.00 11.80
CA LYS A 157 44.73 -13.21 12.95
C LYS A 157 44.38 -11.76 12.57
N GLU A 158 45.14 -11.16 11.65
CA GLU A 158 44.85 -9.83 11.11
C GLU A 158 43.51 -9.78 10.36
N MET A 159 43.20 -10.80 9.54
CA MET A 159 41.90 -10.91 8.87
C MET A 159 40.77 -11.07 9.89
N SER A 160 40.96 -11.87 10.94
CA SER A 160 40.00 -12.00 12.03
C SER A 160 39.75 -10.67 12.74
N ASP A 161 40.80 -9.92 13.07
CA ASP A 161 40.68 -8.65 13.82
C ASP A 161 39.99 -7.57 12.96
N LYS A 162 40.30 -7.51 11.66
CA LYS A 162 39.65 -6.61 10.71
C LYS A 162 38.17 -6.91 10.50
N ASN A 163 37.76 -8.17 10.62
CA ASN A 163 36.39 -8.65 10.41
C ASN A 163 35.72 -9.11 11.72
N GLY A 164 36.15 -8.56 12.86
CA GLY A 164 35.79 -9.07 14.20
C GLY A 164 34.30 -9.01 14.57
N HIS A 165 33.47 -8.31 13.78
CA HIS A 165 32.02 -8.24 13.99
C HIS A 165 31.26 -8.37 12.67
N LEU A 166 30.07 -8.96 12.77
CA LEU A 166 29.11 -9.07 11.69
C LEU A 166 27.88 -8.23 12.01
N ASN A 167 27.59 -7.25 11.15
CA ASN A 167 26.36 -6.47 11.23
C ASN A 167 25.31 -7.10 10.32
N ILE A 168 24.07 -7.20 10.82
CA ILE A 168 22.97 -7.75 10.04
C ILE A 168 21.78 -6.80 10.10
N VAL A 169 21.13 -6.62 8.96
CA VAL A 169 19.84 -5.93 8.86
C VAL A 169 18.89 -6.78 8.02
N GLY A 170 17.68 -6.96 8.55
CA GLY A 170 16.61 -7.71 7.89
C GLY A 170 15.66 -6.81 7.10
N MET A 171 15.10 -7.36 6.03
CA MET A 171 13.91 -6.87 5.35
C MET A 171 12.96 -8.05 5.12
N VAL A 172 11.68 -7.84 5.38
CA VAL A 172 10.70 -8.93 5.29
C VAL A 172 10.11 -9.02 3.89
N GLY A 173 10.60 -9.99 3.12
CA GLY A 173 10.02 -10.37 1.83
C GLY A 173 9.10 -11.58 2.00
N SER A 174 7.79 -11.33 2.04
CA SER A 174 6.76 -12.35 2.21
C SER A 174 5.43 -11.84 1.66
N ILE A 175 4.66 -12.74 1.03
CA ILE A 175 3.28 -12.41 0.60
C ILE A 175 2.29 -12.50 1.77
N ASP A 176 2.62 -13.28 2.80
CA ASP A 176 1.67 -13.74 3.83
C ASP A 176 1.29 -12.62 4.83
N ASN A 177 2.11 -11.57 4.93
CA ASN A 177 2.02 -10.50 5.94
C ASN A 177 1.92 -11.04 7.38
N ASP A 178 2.67 -12.10 7.66
CA ASP A 178 2.63 -12.86 8.91
C ASP A 178 3.67 -12.42 9.94
N PHE A 179 4.59 -11.51 9.57
CA PHE A 179 5.65 -11.01 10.43
C PHE A 179 5.19 -9.86 11.33
N CYS A 180 5.18 -10.08 12.65
CA CYS A 180 4.83 -9.05 13.62
C CYS A 180 5.92 -7.97 13.67
N GLY A 181 5.51 -6.69 13.60
CA GLY A 181 6.44 -5.55 13.67
C GLY A 181 6.48 -4.68 12.40
N THR A 182 5.81 -5.13 11.33
CA THR A 182 5.56 -4.33 10.13
C THR A 182 4.06 -4.31 9.82
N ASP A 183 3.56 -3.17 9.32
CA ASP A 183 2.16 -3.04 8.87
C ASP A 183 1.92 -3.73 7.51
N MET A 184 2.97 -3.89 6.70
CA MET A 184 2.96 -4.61 5.42
C MET A 184 4.34 -5.21 5.11
N THR A 185 4.40 -6.46 4.66
CA THR A 185 5.61 -7.10 4.14
C THR A 185 5.77 -6.90 2.63
N ILE A 186 7.01 -6.92 2.13
CA ILE A 186 7.29 -6.78 0.69
C ILE A 186 6.68 -7.98 -0.06
N GLY A 187 5.72 -7.69 -0.94
CA GLY A 187 5.04 -8.64 -1.82
C GLY A 187 3.59 -8.93 -1.44
N THR A 188 3.13 -8.53 -0.25
CA THR A 188 1.73 -8.73 0.15
C THR A 188 0.76 -7.96 -0.74
N ASP A 189 1.06 -6.71 -1.05
CA ASP A 189 0.20 -5.89 -1.89
C ASP A 189 0.11 -6.46 -3.32
N SER A 190 1.25 -6.89 -3.88
CA SER A 190 1.32 -7.59 -5.16
C SER A 190 0.52 -8.89 -5.17
N ALA A 191 0.59 -9.69 -4.10
CA ALA A 191 -0.21 -10.91 -3.97
C ALA A 191 -1.71 -10.61 -3.92
N LEU A 192 -2.12 -9.54 -3.22
CA LEU A 192 -3.52 -9.06 -3.23
C LEU A 192 -3.97 -8.68 -4.64
N HIS A 193 -3.13 -8.01 -5.43
CA HIS A 193 -3.44 -7.71 -6.83
C HIS A 193 -3.71 -8.99 -7.64
N ARG A 194 -2.91 -10.05 -7.45
CA ARG A 194 -3.11 -11.34 -8.14
C ARG A 194 -4.41 -12.03 -7.71
N ILE A 195 -4.73 -11.99 -6.42
CA ILE A 195 -5.99 -12.56 -5.88
C ILE A 195 -7.19 -11.82 -6.46
N VAL A 196 -7.17 -10.49 -6.42
CA VAL A 196 -8.26 -9.65 -6.92
C VAL A 196 -8.46 -9.84 -8.42
N GLU A 197 -7.40 -9.87 -9.22
CA GLU A 197 -7.50 -10.13 -10.66
C GLU A 197 -8.17 -11.47 -10.95
N ALA A 198 -7.80 -12.54 -10.23
CA ALA A 198 -8.40 -13.85 -10.42
C ALA A 198 -9.88 -13.89 -10.03
N VAL A 199 -10.26 -13.25 -8.91
CA VAL A 199 -11.66 -13.18 -8.48
C VAL A 199 -12.49 -12.32 -9.43
N ASP A 200 -11.96 -11.19 -9.88
CA ASP A 200 -12.61 -10.31 -10.86
C ASP A 200 -12.81 -11.04 -12.20
N ALA A 201 -11.85 -11.86 -12.64
CA ALA A 201 -11.98 -12.69 -13.85
C ALA A 201 -13.05 -13.78 -13.73
N ILE A 202 -13.24 -14.33 -12.53
CA ILE A 202 -14.26 -15.37 -12.25
C ILE A 202 -15.67 -14.77 -12.10
N THR A 203 -15.77 -13.53 -11.63
CA THR A 203 -17.04 -12.87 -11.32
C THR A 203 -18.05 -12.88 -12.49
N PRO A 204 -17.68 -12.54 -13.75
CA PRO A 204 -18.59 -12.62 -14.88
C PRO A 204 -19.13 -14.02 -15.18
N THR A 205 -18.29 -15.06 -15.13
CA THR A 205 -18.74 -16.46 -15.37
C THR A 205 -19.59 -16.99 -14.22
N ALA A 206 -19.25 -16.61 -12.98
CA ALA A 206 -20.04 -16.93 -11.80
C ALA A 206 -21.44 -16.31 -11.86
N SER A 207 -21.55 -15.04 -12.23
CA SER A 207 -22.82 -14.33 -12.37
C SER A 207 -23.69 -14.88 -13.52
N SER A 208 -23.06 -15.25 -14.64
CA SER A 208 -23.75 -15.79 -15.82
C SER A 208 -24.46 -17.10 -15.51
N HIS A 209 -23.77 -18.02 -14.84
CA HIS A 209 -24.30 -19.34 -14.50
C HIS A 209 -24.94 -19.44 -13.11
N GLN A 210 -25.09 -18.31 -12.42
CA GLN A 210 -25.62 -18.27 -11.06
C GLN A 210 -24.87 -19.19 -10.09
N ARG A 211 -23.54 -19.24 -10.14
CA ARG A 211 -22.70 -20.21 -9.43
C ARG A 211 -22.15 -19.68 -8.11
N THR A 212 -21.72 -20.63 -7.27
CA THR A 212 -20.94 -20.38 -6.06
C THR A 212 -19.50 -20.78 -6.30
N PHE A 213 -18.56 -19.88 -6.02
CA PHE A 213 -17.12 -20.12 -6.15
C PHE A 213 -16.45 -20.06 -4.79
N ILE A 214 -15.63 -21.08 -4.52
CA ILE A 214 -14.76 -21.17 -3.36
C ILE A 214 -13.34 -20.93 -3.85
N MET A 215 -12.72 -19.87 -3.34
CA MET A 215 -11.40 -19.39 -3.76
C MET A 215 -10.41 -19.67 -2.64
N GLU A 216 -9.45 -20.57 -2.89
CA GLU A 216 -8.36 -20.83 -1.95
C GLU A 216 -7.21 -19.86 -2.18
N VAL A 217 -6.82 -19.17 -1.11
CA VAL A 217 -5.86 -18.07 -1.08
C VAL A 217 -4.69 -18.45 -0.17
N MET A 218 -3.47 -18.11 -0.60
CA MET A 218 -2.25 -18.37 0.18
C MET A 218 -2.21 -17.49 1.44
N GLY A 219 -1.31 -17.82 2.36
CA GLY A 219 -1.10 -17.04 3.58
C GLY A 219 -0.45 -17.84 4.71
N ARG A 220 -0.09 -19.11 4.46
CA ARG A 220 0.42 -20.09 5.41
C ARG A 220 -0.53 -20.25 6.59
N HIS A 221 -0.18 -19.65 7.73
CA HIS A 221 -0.97 -19.64 8.96
C HIS A 221 -1.50 -18.23 9.27
N CYS A 222 -1.55 -17.37 8.25
CA CYS A 222 -2.02 -16.00 8.32
C CYS A 222 -3.22 -15.80 7.39
N GLY A 223 -4.30 -15.26 7.94
CA GLY A 223 -5.52 -14.94 7.20
C GLY A 223 -5.51 -13.58 6.52
N TYR A 224 -4.40 -12.81 6.54
CA TYR A 224 -4.39 -11.41 6.08
C TYR A 224 -4.84 -11.28 4.61
N LEU A 225 -4.24 -12.08 3.72
CA LEU A 225 -4.59 -12.07 2.29
C LEU A 225 -6.07 -12.42 2.08
N ALA A 226 -6.55 -13.50 2.70
CA ALA A 226 -7.95 -13.93 2.61
C ALA A 226 -8.92 -12.87 3.17
N LEU A 227 -8.62 -12.28 4.32
CA LEU A 227 -9.44 -11.27 4.97
C LEU A 227 -9.55 -10.01 4.10
N VAL A 228 -8.43 -9.48 3.62
CA VAL A 228 -8.44 -8.27 2.78
C VAL A 228 -9.10 -8.59 1.44
N ALA A 229 -8.78 -9.72 0.81
CA ALA A 229 -9.44 -10.19 -0.40
C ALA A 229 -10.97 -10.27 -0.21
N GLY A 230 -11.44 -10.81 0.92
CA GLY A 230 -12.87 -10.90 1.21
C GLY A 230 -13.57 -9.54 1.28
N ILE A 231 -12.90 -8.51 1.79
CA ILE A 231 -13.41 -7.14 1.82
C ILE A 231 -13.46 -6.53 0.41
N VAL A 232 -12.35 -6.64 -0.34
CA VAL A 232 -12.15 -5.93 -1.62
C VAL A 232 -12.73 -6.66 -2.84
N THR A 233 -13.25 -7.87 -2.66
CA THR A 233 -13.96 -8.65 -3.70
C THR A 233 -15.43 -8.86 -3.39
N GLU A 234 -15.92 -8.27 -2.29
CA GLU A 234 -17.29 -8.45 -1.80
C GLU A 234 -17.66 -9.90 -1.46
N ALA A 235 -16.73 -10.67 -0.90
CA ALA A 235 -16.99 -12.06 -0.56
C ALA A 235 -18.15 -12.23 0.43
N ASP A 236 -18.97 -13.26 0.18
CA ASP A 236 -20.09 -13.64 1.04
C ASP A 236 -19.60 -14.29 2.33
N TYR A 237 -18.49 -15.01 2.28
CA TYR A 237 -17.91 -15.63 3.46
C TYR A 237 -16.38 -15.71 3.31
N CYS A 238 -15.68 -15.64 4.44
CA CYS A 238 -14.23 -15.69 4.53
C CYS A 238 -13.85 -16.60 5.69
N PHE A 239 -12.98 -17.58 5.43
CA PHE A 239 -12.42 -18.47 6.44
C PHE A 239 -10.96 -18.10 6.69
N ILE A 240 -10.62 -17.76 7.93
CA ILE A 240 -9.25 -17.38 8.35
C ILE A 240 -8.86 -18.08 9.66
N PRO A 241 -7.57 -18.41 9.85
CA PRO A 241 -7.09 -19.10 11.06
C PRO A 241 -7.19 -18.27 12.34
N GLU A 242 -7.07 -16.94 12.26
CA GLU A 242 -7.09 -16.07 13.45
C GLU A 242 -8.51 -15.86 14.02
N TRP A 243 -9.53 -16.09 13.20
CA TRP A 243 -10.93 -15.99 13.58
C TRP A 243 -11.70 -17.22 13.08
N PRO A 244 -11.43 -18.40 13.65
CA PRO A 244 -12.05 -19.63 13.21
C PRO A 244 -13.56 -19.58 13.49
N PRO A 245 -14.38 -20.10 12.57
CA PRO A 245 -15.82 -19.99 12.69
C PRO A 245 -16.35 -20.90 13.80
N GLU A 246 -17.55 -20.61 14.30
CA GLU A 246 -18.22 -21.47 15.29
C GLU A 246 -18.56 -22.85 14.73
N THR A 247 -18.82 -23.83 15.58
CA THR A 247 -19.14 -25.22 15.16
C THR A 247 -20.34 -25.29 14.22
N ASN A 248 -21.29 -24.37 14.36
CA ASN A 248 -22.46 -24.22 13.47
C ASN A 248 -22.19 -23.37 12.21
N TRP A 249 -20.94 -23.30 11.76
CA TRP A 249 -20.59 -22.60 10.53
C TRP A 249 -21.28 -23.18 9.29
N PRO A 250 -21.56 -24.49 9.14
CA PRO A 250 -22.26 -25.00 7.97
C PRO A 250 -23.66 -24.40 7.84
N GLU A 251 -24.42 -24.34 8.94
CA GLU A 251 -25.77 -23.77 8.93
C GLU A 251 -25.74 -22.26 8.71
N LYS A 252 -24.79 -21.56 9.35
CA LYS A 252 -24.63 -20.11 9.18
C LYS A 252 -24.24 -19.74 7.76
N LEU A 253 -23.33 -20.49 7.14
CA LEU A 253 -22.93 -20.33 5.75
C LEU A 253 -24.16 -20.53 4.85
N CYS A 254 -24.84 -21.66 4.96
CA CYS A 254 -25.99 -21.97 4.12
C CYS A 254 -27.10 -20.93 4.25
N LYS A 255 -27.41 -20.50 5.48
CA LYS A 255 -28.39 -19.43 5.73
C LYS A 255 -27.98 -18.11 5.08
N LYS A 256 -26.70 -17.74 5.15
CA LYS A 256 -26.19 -16.50 4.56
C LYS A 256 -26.27 -16.52 3.04
N LEU A 257 -25.82 -17.60 2.40
CA LEU A 257 -25.86 -17.76 0.95
C LEU A 257 -27.29 -17.79 0.41
N LYS A 258 -28.19 -18.53 1.08
CA LYS A 258 -29.61 -18.55 0.73
C LYS A 258 -30.24 -17.17 0.82
N TYR A 259 -29.98 -16.42 1.89
CA TYR A 259 -30.46 -15.05 2.00
C TYR A 259 -29.97 -14.15 0.86
N GLY A 260 -28.68 -14.22 0.50
CA GLY A 260 -28.15 -13.44 -0.63
C GLY A 260 -28.90 -13.75 -1.94
N ARG A 261 -29.12 -15.04 -2.22
CA ARG A 261 -29.90 -15.52 -3.38
C ARG A 261 -31.33 -15.00 -3.38
N ASP A 262 -32.01 -15.06 -2.24
CA ASP A 262 -33.37 -14.58 -2.07
C ASP A 262 -33.47 -13.05 -2.28
N GLN A 263 -32.38 -12.31 -2.12
CA GLN A 263 -32.29 -10.87 -2.43
C GLN A 263 -31.85 -10.57 -3.87
N GLY A 264 -31.80 -11.59 -4.75
CA GLY A 264 -31.46 -11.44 -6.16
C GLY A 264 -29.96 -11.47 -6.46
N GLN A 265 -29.11 -11.80 -5.48
CA GLN A 265 -27.68 -11.99 -5.72
C GLN A 265 -27.46 -13.22 -6.61
N ARG A 266 -26.81 -13.03 -7.76
CA ARG A 266 -26.62 -14.10 -8.74
C ARG A 266 -25.39 -14.95 -8.47
N LEU A 267 -24.35 -14.39 -7.85
CA LEU A 267 -23.08 -15.05 -7.64
C LEU A 267 -22.77 -15.14 -6.15
N ASN A 268 -22.11 -16.21 -5.72
CA ASN A 268 -21.54 -16.27 -4.39
C ASN A 268 -20.04 -16.51 -4.43
N ILE A 269 -19.28 -15.71 -3.69
CA ILE A 269 -17.82 -15.85 -3.55
C ILE A 269 -17.49 -16.16 -2.10
N ILE A 270 -16.75 -17.24 -1.90
CA ILE A 270 -16.23 -17.64 -0.59
C ILE A 270 -14.71 -17.63 -0.69
N ILE A 271 -14.06 -16.86 0.18
CA ILE A 271 -12.59 -16.85 0.28
C ILE A 271 -12.16 -17.77 1.41
N VAL A 272 -11.17 -18.62 1.15
CA VAL A 272 -10.65 -19.59 2.13
C VAL A 272 -9.14 -19.42 2.20
N ALA A 273 -8.62 -19.04 3.37
CA ALA A 273 -7.19 -19.09 3.60
C ALA A 273 -6.70 -20.55 3.58
N GLU A 274 -5.52 -20.82 3.00
CA GLU A 274 -4.94 -22.18 2.99
C GLU A 274 -4.75 -22.77 4.40
N GLY A 275 -4.54 -21.90 5.40
CA GLY A 275 -4.45 -22.27 6.81
C GLY A 275 -5.77 -22.24 7.57
N ALA A 276 -6.94 -22.23 6.90
CA ALA A 276 -8.23 -22.16 7.59
C ALA A 276 -8.47 -23.37 8.51
N ILE A 277 -8.90 -23.08 9.74
CA ILE A 277 -9.19 -24.08 10.78
C ILE A 277 -10.53 -23.79 11.47
N ASP A 278 -11.10 -24.80 12.12
CA ASP A 278 -12.20 -24.65 13.05
C ASP A 278 -11.70 -24.33 14.48
N ARG A 279 -12.62 -24.14 15.43
CA ARG A 279 -12.28 -23.86 16.84
C ARG A 279 -11.64 -25.03 17.58
N GLU A 280 -11.72 -26.24 17.04
CA GLU A 280 -11.08 -27.41 17.61
C GLU A 280 -9.62 -27.54 17.13
N GLY A 281 -9.26 -26.87 16.03
CA GLY A 281 -7.96 -26.90 15.39
C GLY A 281 -7.93 -27.79 14.15
N ASN A 282 -9.08 -28.32 13.71
CA ASN A 282 -9.15 -29.14 12.51
C ASN A 282 -9.15 -28.24 11.26
N ALA A 283 -8.48 -28.69 10.20
CA ALA A 283 -8.45 -27.96 8.94
C ALA A 283 -9.85 -27.90 8.30
N ILE A 284 -10.25 -26.69 7.87
CA ILE A 284 -11.44 -26.48 7.05
C ILE A 284 -11.02 -26.42 5.58
N THR A 285 -11.38 -27.43 4.80
CA THR A 285 -10.97 -27.51 3.39
C THR A 285 -12.03 -26.98 2.43
N CYS A 286 -11.59 -26.54 1.25
CA CYS A 286 -12.49 -26.11 0.18
C CYS A 286 -13.51 -27.19 -0.21
N ASP A 287 -13.11 -28.47 -0.20
CA ASP A 287 -14.00 -29.58 -0.50
C ASP A 287 -15.06 -29.81 0.58
N GLN A 288 -14.73 -29.66 1.86
CA GLN A 288 -15.71 -29.72 2.94
C GLN A 288 -16.76 -28.62 2.78
N ILE A 289 -16.33 -27.38 2.50
CA ILE A 289 -17.23 -26.25 2.25
C ILE A 289 -18.13 -26.53 1.04
N LYS A 290 -17.55 -27.05 -0.06
CA LYS A 290 -18.30 -27.43 -1.26
C LYS A 290 -19.37 -28.49 -0.95
N GLN A 291 -19.02 -29.54 -0.21
CA GLN A 291 -19.95 -30.60 0.18
C GLN A 291 -21.12 -30.04 1.01
N VAL A 292 -20.83 -29.15 1.96
CA VAL A 292 -21.86 -28.47 2.77
C VAL A 292 -22.83 -27.69 1.89
N ILE A 293 -22.34 -26.92 0.92
CA ILE A 293 -23.18 -26.09 0.03
C ILE A 293 -24.00 -26.96 -0.91
N VAL A 294 -23.38 -27.96 -1.55
CA VAL A 294 -24.07 -28.84 -2.50
C VAL A 294 -25.15 -29.66 -1.80
N LYS A 295 -24.85 -30.24 -0.64
CA LYS A 295 -25.80 -31.08 0.11
C LYS A 295 -26.99 -30.29 0.66
N ASN A 296 -26.78 -29.07 1.14
CA ASN A 296 -27.80 -28.32 1.87
C ASN A 296 -28.53 -27.26 1.03
N LEU A 297 -27.92 -26.77 -0.05
CA LEU A 297 -28.46 -25.70 -0.90
C LEU A 297 -28.62 -26.10 -2.37
N GLU A 298 -28.08 -27.25 -2.80
CA GLU A 298 -28.15 -27.74 -4.19
C GLU A 298 -27.59 -26.73 -5.21
N GLN A 299 -26.66 -25.86 -4.79
CA GLN A 299 -26.04 -24.85 -5.66
C GLN A 299 -24.86 -25.42 -6.44
N ASP A 300 -24.75 -25.08 -7.74
CA ASP A 300 -23.58 -25.41 -8.55
C ASP A 300 -22.34 -24.68 -8.01
N THR A 301 -21.46 -25.46 -7.37
CA THR A 301 -20.31 -24.97 -6.61
C THR A 301 -18.99 -25.42 -7.23
N ARG A 302 -18.07 -24.48 -7.42
CA ARG A 302 -16.73 -24.70 -7.98
C ARG A 302 -15.66 -24.27 -6.99
N VAL A 303 -14.56 -25.01 -6.96
CA VAL A 303 -13.37 -24.70 -6.17
C VAL A 303 -12.30 -24.22 -7.13
N THR A 304 -11.62 -23.13 -6.80
CA THR A 304 -10.46 -22.62 -7.53
C THR A 304 -9.34 -22.39 -6.53
N VAL A 305 -8.27 -23.18 -6.68
CA VAL A 305 -7.05 -23.01 -5.90
C VAL A 305 -6.12 -22.14 -6.72
N LEU A 306 -5.88 -20.89 -6.27
CA LEU A 306 -5.02 -19.96 -7.00
C LEU A 306 -3.56 -20.43 -7.02
N GLY A 307 -3.08 -21.00 -5.91
CA GLY A 307 -1.71 -21.48 -5.78
C GLY A 307 -0.68 -20.38 -6.05
N HIS A 308 0.40 -20.73 -6.74
CA HIS A 308 1.61 -19.90 -6.87
C HIS A 308 1.45 -18.69 -7.80
N VAL A 309 0.33 -18.52 -8.51
CA VAL A 309 0.06 -17.28 -9.26
C VAL A 309 0.10 -16.05 -8.34
N GLN A 310 -0.13 -16.25 -7.04
CA GLN A 310 -0.07 -15.23 -5.99
C GLN A 310 1.36 -14.77 -5.65
N ARG A 311 2.38 -15.58 -5.96
CA ARG A 311 3.81 -15.24 -5.79
C ARG A 311 4.44 -14.68 -7.07
N GLY A 312 3.86 -15.01 -8.22
CA GLY A 312 4.35 -14.60 -9.53
C GLY A 312 3.87 -13.22 -9.99
N GLY A 313 4.33 -12.80 -11.17
CA GLY A 313 3.95 -11.53 -11.78
C GLY A 313 4.86 -10.35 -11.41
N ALA A 314 4.61 -9.21 -12.05
CA ALA A 314 5.31 -7.97 -11.74
C ALA A 314 4.85 -7.42 -10.38
N PRO A 315 5.75 -6.78 -9.60
CA PRO A 315 5.35 -6.14 -8.35
C PRO A 315 4.46 -4.94 -8.59
N SER A 316 3.53 -4.71 -7.67
CA SER A 316 2.73 -3.48 -7.60
C SER A 316 3.63 -2.27 -7.39
N ALA A 317 3.12 -1.08 -7.68
CA ALA A 317 3.89 0.14 -7.45
C ALA A 317 4.20 0.36 -5.97
N PHE A 318 3.28 -0.03 -5.08
CA PHE A 318 3.49 0.00 -3.64
C PHE A 318 4.69 -0.85 -3.23
N ASP A 319 4.76 -2.12 -3.63
CA ASP A 319 5.87 -3.01 -3.25
C ASP A 319 7.22 -2.57 -3.84
N ARG A 320 7.21 -1.94 -5.02
CA ARG A 320 8.43 -1.35 -5.61
C ARG A 320 8.95 -0.18 -4.78
N VAL A 321 8.07 0.73 -4.39
CA VAL A 321 8.41 1.88 -3.56
C VAL A 321 8.84 1.42 -2.17
N LEU A 322 8.09 0.48 -1.58
CA LEU A 322 8.39 -0.09 -0.26
C LEU A 322 9.78 -0.70 -0.24
N GLY A 323 10.10 -1.56 -1.20
CA GLY A 323 11.43 -2.16 -1.30
C GLY A 323 12.52 -1.12 -1.53
N CYS A 324 12.28 -0.09 -2.35
CA CYS A 324 13.26 0.98 -2.53
C CYS A 324 13.57 1.74 -1.24
N ARG A 325 12.53 2.07 -0.46
CA ARG A 325 12.65 2.78 0.82
C ARG A 325 13.35 1.91 1.86
N MET A 326 12.91 0.66 2.01
CA MET A 326 13.49 -0.27 2.98
C MET A 326 14.94 -0.61 2.65
N GLY A 327 15.29 -0.75 1.37
CA GLY A 327 16.64 -1.05 0.94
C GLY A 327 17.63 0.08 1.23
N ALA A 328 17.22 1.34 1.00
CA ALA A 328 18.03 2.50 1.36
C ALA A 328 18.24 2.59 2.88
N GLU A 329 17.16 2.44 3.65
CA GLU A 329 17.22 2.47 5.12
C GLU A 329 18.04 1.30 5.69
N ALA A 330 18.02 0.13 5.06
CA ALA A 330 18.82 -1.02 5.48
C ALA A 330 20.32 -0.77 5.35
N VAL A 331 20.74 -0.09 4.28
CA VAL A 331 22.14 0.33 4.11
C VAL A 331 22.53 1.31 5.21
N MET A 332 21.69 2.30 5.50
CA MET A 332 21.94 3.25 6.59
C MET A 332 22.01 2.59 7.96
N ALA A 333 21.10 1.66 8.24
CA ALA A 333 21.12 0.88 9.46
C ALA A 333 22.44 0.11 9.66
N LEU A 334 23.02 -0.44 8.58
CA LEU A 334 24.33 -1.07 8.65
C LEU A 334 25.47 -0.08 8.86
N MET A 335 25.38 1.13 8.29
CA MET A 335 26.42 2.14 8.45
C MET A 335 26.44 2.77 9.84
N ASP A 336 25.26 2.87 10.46
CA ASP A 336 25.08 3.35 11.84
C ASP A 336 25.41 2.27 12.89
N ALA A 337 25.50 1.00 12.48
CA ALA A 337 25.71 -0.11 13.40
C ALA A 337 27.11 -0.11 14.01
N THR A 338 27.13 -0.34 15.33
CA THR A 338 28.32 -0.65 16.13
C THR A 338 28.30 -2.13 16.54
N PRO A 339 29.41 -2.70 17.06
CA PRO A 339 29.43 -4.08 17.54
C PRO A 339 28.32 -4.41 18.56
N ASP A 340 27.96 -3.43 19.41
CA ASP A 340 26.93 -3.56 20.44
C ASP A 340 25.50 -3.32 19.93
N THR A 341 25.35 -2.87 18.67
CA THR A 341 24.03 -2.57 18.10
C THR A 341 23.24 -3.86 17.92
N GLU A 342 22.01 -3.90 18.42
CA GLU A 342 21.12 -5.04 18.22
C GLU A 342 20.70 -5.15 16.74
N PRO A 343 20.65 -6.37 16.18
CA PRO A 343 20.09 -6.61 14.86
C PRO A 343 18.69 -6.06 14.73
N CYS A 344 18.45 -5.34 13.63
CA CYS A 344 17.15 -4.77 13.34
C CYS A 344 16.56 -5.30 12.04
N VAL A 345 15.25 -5.15 11.92
CA VAL A 345 14.49 -5.32 10.69
C VAL A 345 13.98 -3.96 10.28
N VAL A 346 14.15 -3.62 9.00
CA VAL A 346 13.49 -2.46 8.42
C VAL A 346 12.06 -2.81 8.10
N SER A 347 11.13 -2.11 8.75
CA SER A 347 9.70 -2.37 8.75
C SER A 347 8.92 -1.13 8.32
N LEU A 348 7.65 -1.31 7.95
CA LEU A 348 6.73 -0.21 7.68
C LEU A 348 5.84 0.03 8.90
N ALA A 349 5.77 1.28 9.37
CA ALA A 349 4.78 1.72 10.36
C ALA A 349 4.01 2.93 9.82
N GLY A 350 2.72 2.75 9.54
CA GLY A 350 1.94 3.71 8.78
C GLY A 350 2.55 3.94 7.40
N ASN A 351 3.01 5.16 7.16
CA ASN A 351 3.68 5.53 5.91
C ASN A 351 5.19 5.77 6.09
N THR A 352 5.81 5.35 7.20
CA THR A 352 7.23 5.60 7.50
C THR A 352 8.00 4.29 7.62
N ALA A 353 9.23 4.26 7.10
CA ALA A 353 10.15 3.15 7.31
C ALA A 353 10.79 3.30 8.69
N ILE A 354 10.78 2.24 9.49
CA ILE A 354 11.33 2.23 10.85
C ILE A 354 12.26 1.04 11.05
N ARG A 355 13.22 1.16 11.95
CA ARG A 355 14.07 0.05 12.41
C ARG A 355 13.46 -0.53 13.67
N VAL A 356 13.17 -1.83 13.67
CA VAL A 356 12.63 -2.54 14.84
C VAL A 356 13.56 -3.69 15.24
N PRO A 357 13.71 -4.00 16.54
CA PRO A 357 14.53 -5.12 16.99
C PRO A 357 14.10 -6.43 16.35
N LEU A 358 15.05 -7.14 15.73
CA LEU A 358 14.76 -8.35 14.95
C LEU A 358 14.15 -9.44 15.82
N MET A 359 14.77 -9.71 16.98
CA MET A 359 14.34 -10.81 17.84
C MET A 359 13.01 -10.53 18.53
N GLU A 360 12.72 -9.27 18.88
CA GLU A 360 11.41 -8.90 19.41
C GLU A 360 10.29 -9.23 18.41
N CYS A 361 10.51 -8.93 17.14
CA CYS A 361 9.56 -9.21 16.06
C CYS A 361 9.35 -10.70 15.81
N VAL A 362 10.45 -11.47 15.80
CA VAL A 362 10.41 -12.94 15.65
C VAL A 362 9.67 -13.58 16.82
N LEU A 363 9.96 -13.19 18.06
CA LEU A 363 9.31 -13.72 19.26
C LEU A 363 7.80 -13.43 19.24
N LYS A 364 7.39 -12.20 18.93
CA LYS A 364 5.96 -11.85 18.77
C LYS A 364 5.27 -12.68 17.69
N THR A 365 5.97 -12.97 16.59
CA THR A 365 5.42 -13.83 15.51
C THR A 365 5.19 -15.26 16.01
N GLN A 366 6.11 -15.80 16.81
CA GLN A 366 5.96 -17.11 17.44
C GLN A 366 4.84 -17.13 18.50
N GLU A 367 4.66 -16.02 19.23
CA GLU A 367 3.55 -15.87 20.18
C GLU A 367 2.18 -15.93 19.50
N VAL A 368 2.03 -15.46 18.26
CA VAL A 368 0.77 -15.63 17.49
C VAL A 368 0.49 -17.10 17.27
N ALA A 369 1.49 -17.87 16.81
CA ALA A 369 1.33 -19.31 16.57
C ALA A 369 0.97 -20.05 17.86
N LYS A 370 1.61 -19.69 18.99
CA LYS A 370 1.27 -20.22 20.31
C LYS A 370 -0.15 -19.86 20.73
N ALA A 371 -0.57 -18.59 20.57
CA ALA A 371 -1.91 -18.15 20.92
C ALA A 371 -2.99 -18.90 20.12
N MET A 372 -2.74 -19.18 18.83
CA MET A 372 -3.64 -20.00 18.01
C MET A 372 -3.67 -21.47 18.48
N ALA A 373 -2.52 -22.06 18.80
CA ALA A 373 -2.44 -23.42 19.33
C ALA A 373 -3.17 -23.57 20.68
N ASP A 374 -3.05 -22.56 21.55
CA ASP A 374 -3.73 -22.46 22.85
C ASP A 374 -5.22 -22.06 22.72
N LYS A 375 -5.74 -21.92 21.48
CA LYS A 375 -7.12 -21.51 21.15
C LYS A 375 -7.50 -20.13 21.71
N ASN A 376 -6.52 -19.27 21.95
CA ASN A 376 -6.71 -17.87 22.35
C ASN A 376 -6.80 -16.96 21.11
N TRP A 377 -7.91 -17.07 20.40
CA TRP A 377 -8.15 -16.34 19.13
C TRP A 377 -8.11 -14.83 19.28
N LYS A 378 -8.59 -14.29 20.41
CA LYS A 378 -8.58 -12.86 20.68
C LYS A 378 -7.15 -12.32 20.76
N LEU A 379 -6.28 -13.02 21.51
CA LEU A 379 -4.87 -12.67 21.60
C LEU A 379 -4.17 -12.80 20.24
N ALA A 380 -4.48 -13.85 19.46
CA ALA A 380 -3.91 -14.00 18.11
C ALA A 380 -4.23 -12.79 17.21
N VAL A 381 -5.49 -12.32 17.20
CA VAL A 381 -5.89 -11.10 16.45
C VAL A 381 -5.19 -9.85 16.99
N GLU A 382 -5.06 -9.71 18.31
CA GLU A 382 -4.38 -8.57 18.93
C GLU A 382 -2.88 -8.53 18.57
N LEU A 383 -2.20 -9.68 18.57
CA LEU A 383 -0.78 -9.81 18.22
C LEU A 383 -0.50 -9.57 16.73
N ARG A 384 -1.43 -9.91 15.82
CA ARG A 384 -1.37 -9.51 14.39
C ARG A 384 -1.41 -7.98 14.20
N GLY A 385 -1.93 -7.26 15.21
CA GLY A 385 -1.90 -5.81 15.26
C GLY A 385 -3.17 -5.12 14.75
N ARG A 386 -3.19 -3.79 14.95
CA ARG A 386 -4.38 -2.95 14.75
C ARG A 386 -4.91 -2.95 13.32
N SER A 387 -4.03 -3.11 12.33
CA SER A 387 -4.42 -3.13 10.93
C SER A 387 -5.28 -4.37 10.61
N PHE A 388 -4.83 -5.54 11.07
CA PHE A 388 -5.56 -6.80 10.95
C PHE A 388 -6.90 -6.74 11.68
N GLN A 389 -6.89 -6.31 12.95
CA GLN A 389 -8.10 -6.18 13.76
C GLN A 389 -9.14 -5.26 13.08
N ARG A 390 -8.72 -4.10 12.58
CA ARG A 390 -9.62 -3.17 11.88
C ARG A 390 -10.19 -3.75 10.59
N ASN A 391 -9.42 -4.53 9.84
CA ASN A 391 -9.92 -5.24 8.66
C ASN A 391 -10.97 -6.28 9.08
N LEU A 392 -10.72 -7.03 10.16
CA LEU A 392 -11.65 -8.01 10.68
C LEU A 392 -12.96 -7.38 11.16
N ASP A 393 -12.89 -6.26 11.88
CA ASP A 393 -14.06 -5.51 12.33
C ASP A 393 -14.87 -4.99 11.12
N THR A 394 -14.19 -4.44 10.12
CA THR A 394 -14.82 -3.93 8.89
C THR A 394 -15.51 -5.06 8.12
N TYR A 395 -14.82 -6.19 7.94
CA TYR A 395 -15.39 -7.38 7.31
C TYR A 395 -16.61 -7.86 8.09
N TRP A 396 -16.50 -8.02 9.41
CA TRP A 396 -17.60 -8.47 10.27
C TRP A 396 -18.82 -7.57 10.15
N MET A 397 -18.64 -6.25 10.17
CA MET A 397 -19.74 -5.30 10.00
C MET A 397 -20.44 -5.42 8.65
N LEU A 398 -19.67 -5.46 7.56
CA LEU A 398 -20.21 -5.57 6.20
C LEU A 398 -20.81 -6.95 5.91
N SER A 399 -20.43 -7.95 6.70
CA SER A 399 -20.92 -9.33 6.61
C SER A 399 -22.29 -9.55 7.27
N LYS A 400 -22.79 -8.60 8.07
CA LYS A 400 -24.08 -8.72 8.77
C LYS A 400 -25.24 -8.50 7.81
N ASN A 401 -25.99 -9.57 7.54
CA ASN A 401 -27.26 -9.49 6.83
C ASN A 401 -28.34 -8.96 7.79
N LYS A 402 -28.65 -7.67 7.68
CA LYS A 402 -29.59 -6.87 8.50
C LYS A 402 -29.14 -6.58 9.93
N ALA A 403 -29.58 -5.40 10.40
CA ALA A 403 -29.63 -5.05 11.82
C ALA A 403 -30.15 -6.26 12.60
N SER A 404 -29.43 -6.65 13.66
CA SER A 404 -30.12 -7.43 14.69
C SER A 404 -31.31 -6.58 15.11
N SER A 405 -32.50 -7.15 15.03
CA SER A 405 -33.75 -6.57 15.54
C SER A 405 -33.65 -6.09 17.00
N LYS A 406 -32.55 -6.40 17.70
CA LYS A 406 -32.21 -5.92 19.04
C LYS A 406 -31.87 -4.43 19.15
N MET A 407 -31.51 -3.71 18.08
CA MET A 407 -31.34 -2.24 18.17
C MET A 407 -32.61 -1.44 17.85
N LEU A 408 -33.64 -2.07 17.28
CA LEU A 408 -34.94 -1.45 17.03
C LEU A 408 -35.83 -1.39 18.29
N SER A 409 -35.36 -1.93 19.42
CA SER A 409 -36.11 -1.96 20.69
C SER A 409 -35.85 -0.76 21.61
N SER A 410 -35.13 0.28 21.16
CA SER A 410 -34.73 1.42 22.01
C SER A 410 -35.61 2.68 21.87
N GLY A 411 -36.79 2.62 21.24
CA GLY A 411 -37.79 3.69 21.30
C GLY A 411 -37.37 5.04 20.68
N LEU A 412 -36.29 5.08 19.91
CA LEU A 412 -35.89 6.24 19.10
C LEU A 412 -36.72 6.29 17.81
N PRO A 413 -36.98 7.49 17.24
CA PRO A 413 -37.69 7.63 15.98
C PRO A 413 -37.02 6.81 14.86
N SER A 414 -37.81 6.41 13.86
CA SER A 414 -37.34 5.69 12.66
C SER A 414 -36.04 6.30 12.11
N GLY A 415 -35.10 5.46 11.65
CA GLY A 415 -33.72 5.85 11.35
C GLY A 415 -33.53 7.05 10.42
N PHE A 416 -32.31 7.59 10.38
CA PHE A 416 -31.99 8.85 9.71
C PHE A 416 -31.87 8.71 8.18
N ASN A 417 -32.16 9.78 7.44
CA ASN A 417 -31.85 9.88 6.01
C ASN A 417 -30.45 10.45 5.81
N LEU A 418 -29.55 9.67 5.20
CA LEU A 418 -28.16 10.06 4.94
C LEU A 418 -27.92 10.09 3.43
N ALA A 419 -27.23 11.11 2.93
CA ALA A 419 -26.94 11.23 1.49
C ALA A 419 -25.45 11.06 1.18
N VAL A 420 -25.14 10.47 0.02
CA VAL A 420 -23.79 10.30 -0.51
C VAL A 420 -23.71 10.71 -1.97
N PHE A 421 -22.64 11.40 -2.35
CA PHE A 421 -22.41 11.81 -3.74
C PHE A 421 -20.96 12.19 -4.03
N HIS A 422 -20.66 12.42 -5.32
CA HIS A 422 -19.32 12.72 -5.80
C HIS A 422 -19.14 14.18 -6.21
N ILE A 423 -17.95 14.73 -5.97
CA ILE A 423 -17.53 16.04 -6.51
C ILE A 423 -16.09 15.95 -7.00
N GLY A 424 -15.83 16.39 -8.22
CA GLY A 424 -14.49 16.39 -8.82
C GLY A 424 -14.35 15.42 -10.00
N ALA A 425 -13.10 15.10 -10.33
CA ALA A 425 -12.79 14.08 -11.33
C ALA A 425 -13.04 12.66 -10.77
N PRO A 426 -13.41 11.68 -11.62
CA PRO A 426 -13.55 10.30 -11.19
C PRO A 426 -12.21 9.75 -10.71
N ALA A 427 -12.27 8.91 -9.68
CA ALA A 427 -11.13 8.21 -9.12
C ALA A 427 -11.54 6.82 -8.65
N CYS A 428 -10.66 5.84 -8.84
CA CYS A 428 -10.87 4.49 -8.35
C CYS A 428 -11.03 4.45 -6.82
N GLY A 429 -11.94 3.59 -6.34
CA GLY A 429 -12.31 3.51 -4.91
C GLY A 429 -13.54 4.34 -4.51
N MET A 430 -14.00 5.29 -5.34
CA MET A 430 -15.22 6.07 -5.08
C MET A 430 -16.46 5.17 -4.92
N ASN A 431 -16.67 4.22 -5.83
CA ASN A 431 -17.80 3.31 -5.79
C ASN A 431 -17.73 2.34 -4.59
N ALA A 432 -16.52 1.90 -4.21
CA ALA A 432 -16.30 1.08 -3.02
C ALA A 432 -16.70 1.81 -1.74
N SER A 433 -16.38 3.12 -1.65
CA SER A 433 -16.83 3.99 -0.58
C SER A 433 -18.35 4.13 -0.53
N VAL A 434 -19.01 4.38 -1.67
CA VAL A 434 -20.48 4.48 -1.72
C VAL A 434 -21.13 3.20 -1.21
N ARG A 435 -20.69 2.04 -1.72
CA ARG A 435 -21.23 0.74 -1.28
C ARG A 435 -21.08 0.55 0.23
N SER A 436 -19.88 0.78 0.75
CA SER A 436 -19.61 0.62 2.18
C SER A 436 -20.49 1.54 3.02
N PHE A 437 -20.62 2.81 2.63
CA PHE A 437 -21.48 3.76 3.32
C PHE A 437 -22.95 3.32 3.32
N VAL A 438 -23.49 2.99 2.14
CA VAL A 438 -24.89 2.54 1.97
C VAL A 438 -25.18 1.29 2.80
N ARG A 439 -24.32 0.26 2.73
CA ARG A 439 -24.51 -0.97 3.52
C ARG A 439 -24.46 -0.69 5.03
N ASN A 440 -23.59 0.20 5.48
CA ASN A 440 -23.54 0.60 6.88
C ASN A 440 -24.80 1.38 7.32
N CYS A 441 -25.33 2.28 6.47
CA CYS A 441 -26.59 2.97 6.74
C CYS A 441 -27.73 1.97 6.94
N LEU A 442 -27.92 1.07 5.98
CA LEU A 442 -28.98 0.06 6.00
C LEU A 442 -28.84 -0.92 7.18
N ALA A 443 -27.61 -1.33 7.50
CA ALA A 443 -27.33 -2.21 8.63
C ALA A 443 -27.65 -1.56 9.99
N ASN A 444 -27.72 -0.23 10.07
CA ASN A 444 -28.07 0.52 11.26
C ASN A 444 -29.53 1.05 11.24
N GLY A 445 -30.35 0.61 10.27
CA GLY A 445 -31.75 1.01 10.16
C GLY A 445 -31.97 2.41 9.57
N ASN A 446 -30.93 3.02 8.99
CA ASN A 446 -31.00 4.32 8.33
C ASN A 446 -31.36 4.15 6.84
N ARG A 447 -31.86 5.22 6.22
CA ARG A 447 -32.09 5.30 4.77
C ARG A 447 -30.89 5.96 4.10
N ALA A 448 -30.46 5.43 2.97
CA ALA A 448 -29.32 5.94 2.22
C ALA A 448 -29.79 6.49 0.87
N PHE A 449 -29.39 7.72 0.56
CA PHE A 449 -29.68 8.38 -0.71
C PHE A 449 -28.40 8.63 -1.50
N GLY A 450 -28.36 8.19 -2.76
CA GLY A 450 -27.36 8.63 -3.72
C GLY A 450 -27.83 9.91 -4.39
N VAL A 451 -26.97 10.94 -4.48
CA VAL A 451 -27.26 12.12 -5.30
C VAL A 451 -26.45 12.03 -6.58
N HIS A 452 -27.15 12.06 -7.71
CA HIS A 452 -26.51 11.94 -9.01
C HIS A 452 -25.84 13.24 -9.42
N ASN A 453 -24.76 13.18 -10.20
CA ASN A 453 -24.12 14.33 -10.85
C ASN A 453 -23.63 15.45 -9.90
N GLY A 454 -23.34 15.12 -8.64
CA GLY A 454 -22.77 16.03 -7.65
C GLY A 454 -23.68 17.20 -7.27
N ILE A 455 -23.12 18.40 -7.13
CA ILE A 455 -23.87 19.60 -6.72
C ILE A 455 -25.00 19.96 -7.70
N GLU A 456 -24.87 19.63 -8.98
CA GLU A 456 -25.94 19.92 -9.95
C GLU A 456 -27.17 19.06 -9.71
N GLY A 457 -27.01 17.74 -9.59
CA GLY A 457 -28.15 16.89 -9.25
C GLY A 457 -28.68 17.15 -7.84
N LEU A 458 -27.83 17.58 -6.90
CA LEU A 458 -28.30 18.05 -5.59
C LEU A 458 -29.25 19.25 -5.72
N VAL A 459 -28.94 20.20 -6.58
CA VAL A 459 -29.75 21.39 -6.85
C VAL A 459 -31.03 21.06 -7.62
N ASP A 460 -30.97 20.06 -8.50
CA ASP A 460 -32.11 19.61 -9.31
C ASP A 460 -33.00 18.59 -8.58
N GLY A 461 -32.57 18.11 -7.41
CA GLY A 461 -33.31 17.13 -6.61
C GLY A 461 -33.23 15.69 -7.16
N ASP A 462 -32.13 15.36 -7.85
CA ASP A 462 -31.83 14.06 -8.45
C ASP A 462 -31.30 13.07 -7.40
N PHE A 463 -32.17 12.71 -6.46
CA PHE A 463 -31.90 11.77 -5.38
C PHE A 463 -32.46 10.39 -5.72
N GLU A 464 -31.67 9.36 -5.48
CA GLU A 464 -32.07 7.95 -5.57
C GLU A 464 -31.95 7.29 -4.19
N GLU A 465 -33.01 6.65 -3.71
CA GLU A 465 -32.92 5.82 -2.50
C GLU A 465 -32.20 4.50 -2.83
N LEU A 466 -31.03 4.29 -2.20
CA LEU A 466 -30.16 3.15 -2.48
C LEU A 466 -30.48 1.97 -1.56
N SER A 467 -30.80 0.83 -2.17
CA SER A 467 -31.00 -0.44 -1.48
C SER A 467 -29.70 -1.24 -1.38
N TRP A 468 -29.71 -2.32 -0.59
CA TRP A 468 -28.57 -3.25 -0.50
C TRP A 468 -28.18 -3.82 -1.86
N GLY A 469 -29.19 -4.10 -2.70
CA GLY A 469 -29.01 -4.66 -4.04
C GLY A 469 -28.44 -3.66 -5.05
N HIS A 470 -28.76 -2.36 -4.93
CA HIS A 470 -28.30 -1.34 -5.89
C HIS A 470 -26.77 -1.22 -5.93
N VAL A 471 -26.11 -1.36 -4.78
CA VAL A 471 -24.65 -1.19 -4.64
C VAL A 471 -23.85 -2.49 -4.76
N ASN A 472 -24.47 -3.58 -5.22
CA ASN A 472 -23.77 -4.86 -5.41
C ASN A 472 -22.76 -4.78 -6.56
N GLY A 473 -21.53 -5.25 -6.33
CA GLY A 473 -20.47 -5.26 -7.34
C GLY A 473 -19.82 -3.90 -7.59
N TRP A 474 -20.21 -2.86 -6.84
CA TRP A 474 -19.65 -1.51 -6.99
C TRP A 474 -18.19 -1.43 -6.54
N VAL A 475 -17.72 -2.33 -5.67
CA VAL A 475 -16.31 -2.33 -5.23
C VAL A 475 -15.33 -2.57 -6.37
N VAL A 476 -15.73 -3.32 -7.40
CA VAL A 476 -14.89 -3.68 -8.54
C VAL A 476 -14.89 -2.59 -9.63
N GLN A 477 -15.87 -1.70 -9.62
CA GLN A 477 -16.06 -0.73 -10.70
C GLN A 477 -15.18 0.51 -10.48
N GLY A 478 -14.38 0.86 -11.49
CA GLY A 478 -13.75 2.18 -11.59
C GLY A 478 -14.78 3.28 -11.89
N GLY A 479 -14.29 4.51 -12.10
CA GLY A 479 -15.16 5.66 -12.38
C GLY A 479 -16.03 6.08 -11.20
N ALA A 480 -17.20 6.66 -11.49
CA ALA A 480 -18.14 7.20 -10.50
C ALA A 480 -19.58 6.90 -10.93
N LEU A 481 -20.20 5.87 -10.35
CA LEU A 481 -21.51 5.35 -10.78
C LEU A 481 -22.67 6.30 -10.51
N LEU A 482 -22.58 7.15 -9.48
CA LEU A 482 -23.52 8.26 -9.25
C LEU A 482 -23.25 9.47 -10.17
N GLY A 483 -22.26 9.39 -11.07
CA GLY A 483 -21.76 10.54 -11.80
C GLY A 483 -20.98 11.51 -10.90
N THR A 484 -20.11 12.32 -11.51
CA THR A 484 -19.33 13.33 -10.80
C THR A 484 -19.08 14.54 -11.67
N LYS A 485 -19.12 15.73 -11.07
CA LYS A 485 -18.83 17.02 -11.73
C LYS A 485 -17.97 17.88 -10.81
N ARG A 486 -17.29 18.88 -11.38
CA ARG A 486 -16.44 19.84 -10.64
C ARG A 486 -17.20 21.06 -10.10
N THR A 487 -18.53 21.05 -10.23
CA THR A 487 -19.38 22.18 -9.88
C THR A 487 -19.42 22.41 -8.37
N LEU A 488 -19.21 23.66 -7.96
CA LEU A 488 -19.22 24.11 -6.56
C LEU A 488 -20.60 24.65 -6.13
N PRO A 489 -20.90 24.67 -4.82
CA PRO A 489 -22.19 25.11 -4.29
C PRO A 489 -22.39 26.63 -4.28
N LYS A 490 -21.33 27.44 -4.36
CA LYS A 490 -21.43 28.91 -4.40
C LYS A 490 -22.43 29.40 -5.46
N GLY A 491 -23.34 30.28 -5.03
CA GLY A 491 -24.41 30.83 -5.86
C GLY A 491 -25.66 29.94 -6.00
N LYS A 492 -25.69 28.77 -5.35
CA LYS A 492 -26.80 27.81 -5.41
C LYS A 492 -27.34 27.40 -4.04
N PHE A 493 -26.89 28.04 -2.97
CA PHE A 493 -27.17 27.63 -1.58
C PHE A 493 -28.66 27.53 -1.25
N ASP A 494 -29.49 28.48 -1.69
CA ASP A 494 -30.94 28.45 -1.44
C ASP A 494 -31.57 27.15 -1.97
N ARG A 495 -31.28 26.81 -3.24
CA ARG A 495 -31.79 25.57 -3.86
C ARG A 495 -31.24 24.32 -3.18
N ILE A 496 -29.97 24.33 -2.76
CA ILE A 496 -29.39 23.19 -2.04
C ILE A 496 -30.11 22.98 -0.70
N ALA A 497 -30.30 24.05 0.07
CA ALA A 497 -31.01 24.00 1.35
C ALA A 497 -32.45 23.49 1.18
N ASP A 498 -33.18 24.00 0.17
CA ASP A 498 -34.53 23.55 -0.15
C ASP A 498 -34.59 22.03 -0.41
N GLN A 499 -33.62 21.48 -1.16
CA GLN A 499 -33.58 20.05 -1.46
C GLN A 499 -33.20 19.22 -0.23
N LEU A 500 -32.20 19.64 0.55
CA LEU A 500 -31.85 18.96 1.81
C LEU A 500 -33.04 18.89 2.77
N LYS A 501 -33.82 19.96 2.86
CA LYS A 501 -35.07 20.01 3.63
C LYS A 501 -36.14 19.10 3.05
N LYS A 502 -36.37 19.16 1.73
CA LYS A 502 -37.38 18.35 1.03
C LYS A 502 -37.16 16.84 1.22
N PHE A 503 -35.91 16.39 1.14
CA PHE A 503 -35.53 14.99 1.35
C PHE A 503 -35.26 14.65 2.82
N ASN A 504 -35.39 15.63 3.73
CA ASN A 504 -35.14 15.51 5.16
C ASN A 504 -33.77 14.87 5.47
N ILE A 505 -32.70 15.40 4.88
CA ILE A 505 -31.35 14.83 5.00
C ILE A 505 -30.71 15.25 6.33
N HIS A 506 -30.17 14.28 7.06
CA HIS A 506 -29.58 14.46 8.39
C HIS A 506 -28.06 14.39 8.42
N GLY A 507 -27.41 14.01 7.32
CA GLY A 507 -25.96 13.94 7.21
C GLY A 507 -25.51 13.65 5.78
N LEU A 508 -24.32 14.14 5.43
CA LEU A 508 -23.74 14.06 4.09
C LEU A 508 -22.38 13.35 4.12
N LEU A 509 -22.19 12.43 3.17
CA LEU A 509 -20.89 11.90 2.78
C LEU A 509 -20.55 12.39 1.36
N ILE A 510 -19.52 13.21 1.23
CA ILE A 510 -19.05 13.73 -0.05
C ILE A 510 -17.74 13.02 -0.38
N ILE A 511 -17.64 12.39 -1.56
CA ILE A 511 -16.44 11.66 -1.97
C ILE A 511 -15.84 12.38 -3.18
N GLY A 512 -14.61 12.87 -3.06
CA GLY A 512 -14.07 13.67 -4.14
C GLY A 512 -12.75 14.37 -3.88
N GLY A 513 -12.30 15.11 -4.88
CA GLY A 513 -10.99 15.77 -4.87
C GLY A 513 -11.00 17.10 -4.12
N PHE A 514 -10.15 18.02 -4.55
CA PHE A 514 -10.07 19.36 -3.97
C PHE A 514 -11.40 20.11 -4.04
N GLU A 515 -12.19 19.94 -5.11
CA GLU A 515 -13.51 20.54 -5.23
C GLU A 515 -14.49 20.04 -4.17
N ALA A 516 -14.37 18.77 -3.72
CA ALA A 516 -15.21 18.26 -2.63
C ALA A 516 -14.87 18.91 -1.29
N PHE A 517 -13.57 19.04 -1.01
CA PHE A 517 -13.07 19.78 0.16
C PHE A 517 -13.59 21.22 0.15
N GLN A 518 -13.43 21.93 -0.98
CA GLN A 518 -13.89 23.30 -1.12
C GLN A 518 -15.41 23.43 -1.02
N ALA A 519 -16.18 22.50 -1.60
CA ALA A 519 -17.64 22.53 -1.53
C ALA A 519 -18.16 22.43 -0.09
N VAL A 520 -17.58 21.52 0.72
CA VAL A 520 -17.99 21.38 2.13
C VAL A 520 -17.55 22.59 2.95
N LEU A 521 -16.38 23.17 2.66
CA LEU A 521 -15.96 24.43 3.28
C LEU A 521 -16.96 25.56 2.98
N GLU A 522 -17.32 25.76 1.72
CA GLU A 522 -18.29 26.76 1.28
C GLU A 522 -19.67 26.55 1.93
N MET A 523 -20.15 25.31 2.04
CA MET A 523 -21.42 25.02 2.73
C MET A 523 -21.33 25.24 4.24
N ALA A 524 -20.19 24.89 4.86
CA ALA A 524 -19.99 25.04 6.30
C ALA A 524 -19.91 26.52 6.72
N GLU A 525 -19.33 27.38 5.89
CA GLU A 525 -19.32 28.85 6.09
C GLU A 525 -20.72 29.49 5.99
N GLN A 526 -21.70 28.78 5.42
CA GLN A 526 -23.07 29.28 5.24
C GLN A 526 -24.05 28.77 6.32
N ARG A 527 -23.56 28.09 7.35
CA ARG A 527 -24.39 27.53 8.44
C ARG A 527 -25.16 28.57 9.26
N ASP A 528 -24.66 29.79 9.34
CA ASP A 528 -25.35 30.89 10.04
C ASP A 528 -26.61 31.34 9.28
N LYS A 529 -26.64 31.15 7.96
CA LYS A 529 -27.75 31.54 7.08
C LYS A 529 -28.71 30.39 6.78
N TYR A 530 -28.21 29.17 6.65
CA TYR A 530 -29.00 28.00 6.29
C TYR A 530 -28.89 26.92 7.38
N THR A 531 -29.96 26.77 8.14
CA THR A 531 -30.07 25.74 9.18
C THR A 531 -29.94 24.32 8.63
N GLU A 532 -30.28 24.13 7.36
CA GLU A 532 -30.19 22.88 6.62
C GLU A 532 -28.73 22.43 6.39
N PHE A 533 -27.75 23.34 6.51
CA PHE A 533 -26.33 23.00 6.47
C PHE A 533 -25.76 22.64 7.86
N CYS A 534 -26.53 22.81 8.93
CA CYS A 534 -26.18 22.41 10.29
C CYS A 534 -26.39 20.91 10.52
N ILE A 535 -25.96 20.10 9.56
CA ILE A 535 -25.91 18.64 9.62
C ILE A 535 -24.44 18.18 9.54
N PRO A 536 -24.10 16.96 10.00
CA PRO A 536 -22.76 16.44 9.86
C PRO A 536 -22.40 16.24 8.38
N MET A 537 -21.25 16.77 7.98
CA MET A 537 -20.72 16.65 6.62
C MET A 537 -19.31 16.05 6.68
N VAL A 538 -19.08 14.97 5.93
CA VAL A 538 -17.76 14.34 5.83
C VAL A 538 -17.27 14.31 4.39
N VAL A 539 -16.05 14.78 4.16
CA VAL A 539 -15.34 14.60 2.89
C VAL A 539 -14.44 13.36 2.96
N LEU A 540 -14.56 12.46 1.99
CA LEU A 540 -13.55 11.44 1.71
C LEU A 540 -12.69 11.90 0.52
N PRO A 541 -11.39 12.16 0.72
CA PRO A 541 -10.50 12.61 -0.34
C PRO A 541 -10.33 11.52 -1.41
N ALA A 542 -10.72 11.83 -2.65
CA ALA A 542 -10.68 10.93 -3.81
C ALA A 542 -10.23 11.69 -5.06
N THR A 543 -9.01 11.42 -5.50
CA THR A 543 -8.37 12.01 -6.68
C THR A 543 -7.09 11.24 -6.98
N ILE A 544 -6.73 11.11 -8.25
CA ILE A 544 -5.43 10.51 -8.63
C ILE A 544 -4.25 11.40 -8.24
N SER A 545 -4.46 12.72 -8.11
CA SER A 545 -3.39 13.69 -7.92
C SER A 545 -2.81 13.71 -6.51
N ASN A 546 -3.53 13.14 -5.54
CA ASN A 546 -3.18 13.19 -4.12
C ASN A 546 -2.91 14.63 -3.60
N ASN A 547 -3.75 15.58 -4.01
CA ASN A 547 -3.57 17.01 -3.75
C ASN A 547 -4.58 17.58 -2.73
N VAL A 548 -5.35 16.73 -2.05
CA VAL A 548 -6.35 17.17 -1.07
C VAL A 548 -5.69 17.38 0.29
N PRO A 549 -5.89 18.52 0.96
CA PRO A 549 -5.30 18.78 2.27
C PRO A 549 -5.78 17.81 3.35
N GLY A 550 -4.92 17.56 4.34
CA GLY A 550 -5.25 16.75 5.51
C GLY A 550 -5.14 15.23 5.33
N THR A 551 -4.67 14.74 4.18
CA THR A 551 -4.45 13.30 3.94
C THR A 551 -3.11 13.04 3.25
N ASP A 552 -2.45 11.96 3.64
CA ASP A 552 -1.26 11.44 2.97
C ASP A 552 -1.63 10.67 1.70
N PHE A 553 -2.84 10.10 1.64
CA PHE A 553 -3.35 9.34 0.51
C PHE A 553 -4.81 9.71 0.22
N SER A 554 -5.13 9.96 -1.05
CA SER A 554 -6.49 10.05 -1.55
C SER A 554 -6.84 8.78 -2.34
N LEU A 555 -8.13 8.43 -2.35
CA LEU A 555 -8.64 7.32 -3.16
C LEU A 555 -8.34 7.55 -4.64
N GLY A 556 -7.85 6.50 -5.29
CA GLY A 556 -7.49 6.46 -6.71
C GLY A 556 -6.02 6.77 -6.99
N ALA A 557 -5.29 7.30 -6.00
CA ALA A 557 -3.87 7.61 -6.17
C ALA A 557 -3.01 6.35 -6.35
N ASP A 558 -3.31 5.27 -5.62
CA ASP A 558 -2.59 3.99 -5.75
C ASP A 558 -2.92 3.28 -7.08
N THR A 559 -4.19 3.28 -7.48
CA THR A 559 -4.58 2.76 -8.79
C THR A 559 -3.85 3.51 -9.91
N ALA A 560 -3.84 4.84 -9.86
CA ALA A 560 -3.13 5.66 -10.84
C ALA A 560 -1.63 5.38 -10.89
N LEU A 561 -1.01 5.19 -9.72
CA LEU A 561 0.39 4.88 -9.61
C LEU A 561 0.75 3.52 -10.23
N ASN A 562 -0.12 2.51 -10.05
CA ASN A 562 0.03 1.20 -10.68
C ASN A 562 -0.10 1.31 -12.21
N GLU A 563 -1.09 2.03 -12.73
CA GLU A 563 -1.28 2.26 -14.17
C GLU A 563 -0.05 2.95 -14.79
N ILE A 564 0.45 4.01 -14.16
CA ILE A 564 1.67 4.70 -14.65
C ILE A 564 2.86 3.75 -14.62
N SER A 565 3.02 2.96 -13.55
CA SER A 565 4.14 2.02 -13.40
C SER A 565 4.10 0.92 -14.47
N GLU A 566 2.92 0.37 -14.78
CA GLU A 566 2.74 -0.64 -15.81
C GLU A 566 2.99 -0.06 -17.22
N ILE A 567 2.52 1.16 -17.49
CA ILE A 567 2.81 1.85 -18.75
C ILE A 567 4.32 2.12 -18.88
N CYS A 568 4.99 2.57 -17.81
CA CYS A 568 6.44 2.72 -17.78
C CYS A 568 7.15 1.40 -18.10
N ASP A 569 6.65 0.27 -17.59
CA ASP A 569 7.23 -1.04 -17.88
C ASP A 569 7.08 -1.45 -19.35
N ARG A 570 5.88 -1.27 -19.93
CA ARG A 570 5.62 -1.52 -21.37
C ARG A 570 6.48 -0.63 -22.26
N ILE A 571 6.61 0.64 -21.92
CA ILE A 571 7.49 1.59 -22.62
C ILE A 571 8.95 1.17 -22.50
N ARG A 572 9.38 0.74 -21.30
CA ARG A 572 10.73 0.25 -21.06
C ARG A 572 11.04 -0.99 -21.92
N GLN A 573 10.08 -1.90 -22.06
CA GLN A 573 10.21 -3.07 -22.92
C GLN A 573 10.32 -2.68 -24.40
N SER A 574 9.52 -1.71 -24.86
CA SER A 574 9.66 -1.14 -26.20
C SER A 574 11.06 -0.54 -26.44
N ALA A 575 11.62 0.14 -25.43
CA ALA A 575 12.98 0.67 -25.49
C ALA A 575 14.04 -0.42 -25.67
N GLN A 576 13.87 -1.61 -25.08
CA GLN A 576 14.82 -2.73 -25.22
C GLN A 576 14.89 -3.28 -26.65
N GLY A 577 13.82 -3.17 -27.44
CA GLY A 577 13.78 -3.62 -28.82
C GLY A 577 14.52 -2.72 -29.82
N THR A 578 14.95 -1.52 -29.40
CA THR A 578 15.61 -0.54 -30.27
C THR A 578 16.89 -0.01 -29.63
N LYS A 579 17.98 0.13 -30.39
CA LYS A 579 19.25 0.65 -29.84
C LYS A 579 19.06 2.07 -29.28
N ARG A 580 19.36 2.25 -27.99
CA ARG A 580 19.53 3.53 -27.25
C ARG A 580 18.34 4.51 -27.35
N ARG A 581 17.42 4.44 -26.38
CA ARG A 581 16.21 5.29 -26.37
C ARG A 581 15.85 5.89 -25.01
N VAL A 582 15.44 7.16 -25.03
CA VAL A 582 14.91 7.92 -23.89
C VAL A 582 13.43 8.17 -24.07
N PHE A 583 12.64 7.93 -23.02
CA PHE A 583 11.22 8.28 -23.00
C PHE A 583 10.95 9.39 -21.99
N ILE A 584 10.31 10.47 -22.46
CA ILE A 584 9.75 11.54 -21.64
C ILE A 584 8.26 11.24 -21.45
N ILE A 585 7.86 10.94 -20.22
CA ILE A 585 6.50 10.56 -19.86
C ILE A 585 5.86 11.70 -19.09
N GLU A 586 4.74 12.22 -19.61
CA GLU A 586 3.94 13.21 -18.90
C GLU A 586 2.89 12.53 -18.02
N THR A 587 2.94 12.80 -16.71
CA THR A 587 1.94 12.39 -15.74
C THR A 587 0.98 13.52 -15.42
N MET A 588 -0.26 13.18 -15.07
CA MET A 588 -1.21 14.12 -14.48
C MET A 588 -0.78 14.48 -13.05
N GLY A 589 -1.57 15.34 -12.40
CA GLY A 589 -1.37 15.71 -11.00
C GLY A 589 -1.75 17.15 -10.69
N GLY A 590 -2.16 17.94 -11.69
CA GLY A 590 -2.18 19.39 -11.57
C GLY A 590 -0.80 19.88 -11.14
N TYR A 591 -0.75 20.77 -10.16
CA TYR A 591 0.50 21.24 -9.55
C TYR A 591 1.11 20.27 -8.55
N CYS A 592 0.49 19.10 -8.29
CA CYS A 592 0.99 18.11 -7.34
C CYS A 592 1.91 17.10 -8.04
N GLY A 593 3.18 17.09 -7.67
CA GLY A 593 4.23 16.22 -8.19
C GLY A 593 4.20 14.78 -7.66
N TYR A 594 3.19 14.40 -6.87
CA TYR A 594 3.08 13.08 -6.24
C TYR A 594 3.22 11.94 -7.26
N LEU A 595 2.39 11.94 -8.31
CA LEU A 595 2.39 10.87 -9.32
C LEU A 595 3.73 10.79 -10.05
N ALA A 596 4.29 11.91 -10.50
CA ALA A 596 5.58 11.94 -11.18
C ALA A 596 6.71 11.42 -10.29
N THR A 597 6.71 11.78 -9.00
CA THR A 597 7.75 11.38 -8.05
C THR A 597 7.63 9.90 -7.68
N MET A 598 6.45 9.48 -7.24
CA MET A 598 6.25 8.11 -6.78
C MET A 598 6.35 7.11 -7.94
N ALA A 599 5.84 7.46 -9.12
CA ALA A 599 6.00 6.62 -10.31
C ALA A 599 7.44 6.66 -10.83
N GLY A 600 8.17 7.77 -10.63
CA GLY A 600 9.59 7.85 -10.93
C GLY A 600 10.40 6.87 -10.07
N LEU A 601 10.10 6.82 -8.77
CA LEU A 601 10.71 5.87 -7.85
C LEU A 601 10.33 4.41 -8.19
N ALA A 602 9.03 4.12 -8.36
CA ALA A 602 8.52 2.78 -8.70
C ALA A 602 8.98 2.29 -10.09
N GLY A 603 9.11 3.22 -11.04
CA GLY A 603 9.56 2.96 -12.41
C GLY A 603 11.08 2.97 -12.56
N GLY A 604 11.83 3.38 -11.54
CA GLY A 604 13.29 3.52 -11.60
C GLY A 604 13.72 4.54 -12.65
N ALA A 605 13.02 5.67 -12.72
CA ALA A 605 13.30 6.76 -13.64
C ALA A 605 14.64 7.44 -13.35
N ASP A 606 15.22 8.02 -14.39
CA ASP A 606 16.49 8.74 -14.35
C ASP A 606 16.30 10.19 -13.86
N ALA A 607 15.13 10.77 -14.09
CA ALA A 607 14.72 12.08 -13.61
C ALA A 607 13.20 12.16 -13.50
N ALA A 608 12.70 13.00 -12.59
CA ALA A 608 11.28 13.36 -12.54
C ALA A 608 11.13 14.86 -12.27
N TYR A 609 10.49 15.60 -13.18
CA TYR A 609 10.28 17.05 -13.05
C TYR A 609 8.91 17.34 -12.47
N ILE A 610 8.87 18.16 -11.41
CA ILE A 610 7.67 18.50 -10.65
C ILE A 610 7.57 20.01 -10.43
N TYR A 611 6.40 20.49 -10.00
CA TYR A 611 6.18 21.92 -9.77
C TYR A 611 6.84 22.39 -8.47
N GLU A 612 6.91 21.51 -7.47
CA GLU A 612 7.36 21.83 -6.12
C GLU A 612 8.88 21.92 -5.98
N GLU A 613 9.61 21.63 -7.05
CA GLU A 613 11.05 21.80 -7.19
C GLU A 613 11.34 22.69 -8.38
N ASN A 614 12.06 23.80 -8.14
CA ASN A 614 12.51 24.65 -9.22
C ASN A 614 13.60 23.93 -10.03
N PHE A 615 13.42 23.86 -11.34
CA PHE A 615 14.43 23.40 -12.28
C PHE A 615 14.52 24.35 -13.48
N GLY A 616 15.72 24.51 -14.00
CA GLY A 616 16.03 25.34 -15.15
C GLY A 616 16.71 24.55 -16.27
N ILE A 617 17.11 25.26 -17.33
CA ILE A 617 17.79 24.66 -18.47
C ILE A 617 19.11 23.97 -18.08
N LYS A 618 19.82 24.49 -17.07
CA LYS A 618 21.07 23.89 -16.58
C LYS A 618 20.85 22.51 -15.98
N ASP A 619 19.78 22.33 -15.21
CA ASP A 619 19.44 21.05 -14.60
C ASP A 619 19.05 20.01 -15.66
N LEU A 620 18.26 20.43 -16.66
CA LEU A 620 17.89 19.60 -17.80
C LEU A 620 19.12 19.15 -18.60
N LEU A 621 20.07 20.06 -18.84
CA LEU A 621 21.33 19.73 -19.52
C LEU A 621 22.19 18.77 -18.68
N GLN A 622 22.27 18.98 -17.36
CA GLN A 622 23.00 18.06 -16.48
C GLN A 622 22.41 16.65 -16.51
N ASP A 623 21.08 16.52 -16.47
CA ASP A 623 20.39 15.24 -16.56
C ASP A 623 20.64 14.55 -17.90
N LEU A 624 20.67 15.33 -18.98
CA LEU A 624 20.96 14.87 -20.31
C LEU A 624 22.39 14.36 -20.45
N GLU A 625 23.38 15.05 -19.88
CA GLU A 625 24.78 14.62 -19.91
C GLU A 625 24.98 13.34 -19.08
N VAL A 626 24.35 13.23 -17.91
CA VAL A 626 24.32 11.97 -17.14
C VAL A 626 23.73 10.84 -17.98
N MET A 627 22.68 11.13 -18.76
CA MET A 627 22.04 10.14 -19.63
C MET A 627 22.93 9.71 -20.80
N LYS A 628 23.63 10.65 -21.44
CA LYS A 628 24.64 10.34 -22.47
C LYS A 628 25.74 9.45 -21.92
N ALA A 629 26.29 9.79 -20.75
CA ALA A 629 27.33 9.01 -20.09
C ALA A 629 26.86 7.57 -19.83
N LYS A 630 25.65 7.40 -19.28
CA LYS A 630 25.02 6.08 -19.06
C LYS A 630 24.90 5.25 -20.34
N MET A 631 24.52 5.87 -21.46
CA MET A 631 24.34 5.16 -22.73
C MET A 631 25.64 4.88 -23.49
N ASN A 632 26.67 5.70 -23.29
CA ASN A 632 27.99 5.48 -23.87
C ASN A 632 28.76 4.33 -23.21
N ASP A 633 28.56 4.08 -21.90
CA ASP A 633 29.10 2.90 -21.20
C ASP A 633 28.55 1.56 -21.78
N GLY A 634 27.48 1.60 -22.58
CA GLY A 634 26.95 0.43 -23.31
C GLY A 634 26.24 -0.61 -22.44
N ARG A 635 26.32 -0.50 -21.10
CA ARG A 635 25.65 -1.40 -20.16
C ARG A 635 24.18 -1.02 -19.90
N ILE A 636 23.81 0.23 -20.19
CA ILE A 636 22.45 0.76 -20.03
C ILE A 636 22.04 1.47 -21.32
N GLU A 637 21.08 0.93 -22.06
CA GLU A 637 20.67 1.45 -23.37
C GLU A 637 19.32 2.18 -23.35
N ARG A 638 18.85 2.59 -22.18
CA ARG A 638 17.52 3.19 -22.03
C ARG A 638 17.50 4.29 -20.98
N GLY A 639 16.64 5.27 -21.20
CA GLY A 639 16.37 6.35 -20.26
C GLY A 639 14.88 6.55 -20.04
N LEU A 640 14.50 6.88 -18.82
CA LEU A 640 13.12 7.14 -18.44
C LEU A 640 13.04 8.46 -17.67
N ILE A 641 12.27 9.41 -18.17
CA ILE A 641 12.05 10.72 -17.56
C ILE A 641 10.56 10.87 -17.30
N LEU A 642 10.18 11.24 -16.08
CA LEU A 642 8.81 11.63 -15.79
C LEU A 642 8.71 13.16 -15.68
N ARG A 643 7.57 13.70 -16.08
CA ARG A 643 7.27 15.13 -15.95
C ARG A 643 5.82 15.28 -15.53
N ASN A 644 5.57 15.96 -14.43
CA ASN A 644 4.23 16.39 -14.06
C ASN A 644 3.72 17.44 -15.07
N GLU A 645 2.44 17.37 -15.44
CA GLU A 645 1.81 18.22 -16.47
C GLU A 645 1.93 19.74 -16.20
N LYS A 646 1.99 20.17 -14.93
CA LYS A 646 2.19 21.56 -14.49
C LYS A 646 3.55 21.82 -13.86
N ALA A 647 4.55 20.95 -14.08
CA ALA A 647 5.89 21.11 -13.53
C ALA A 647 6.51 22.48 -13.87
N ASN A 648 6.33 22.92 -15.11
CA ASN A 648 6.73 24.25 -15.57
C ASN A 648 5.91 24.63 -16.81
N ASN A 649 5.57 25.92 -16.96
CA ASN A 649 4.78 26.42 -18.09
C ASN A 649 5.58 26.48 -19.40
N ASN A 650 6.90 26.69 -19.33
CA ASN A 650 7.78 26.85 -20.49
C ASN A 650 8.53 25.56 -20.83
N TYR A 651 8.99 24.84 -19.79
CA TYR A 651 9.62 23.52 -19.96
C TYR A 651 8.56 22.43 -20.07
N THR A 652 7.81 22.49 -21.17
CA THR A 652 6.78 21.52 -21.53
C THR A 652 7.39 20.19 -21.93
N THR A 653 6.58 19.14 -22.00
CA THR A 653 6.98 17.84 -22.56
C THR A 653 7.57 17.98 -23.96
N ASP A 654 7.04 18.90 -24.78
CA ASP A 654 7.52 19.15 -26.14
C ASP A 654 8.88 19.86 -26.15
N PHE A 655 9.09 20.80 -25.24
CA PHE A 655 10.37 21.46 -25.08
C PHE A 655 11.44 20.44 -24.64
N ILE A 656 11.18 19.68 -23.58
CA ILE A 656 12.13 18.67 -23.07
C ILE A 656 12.41 17.62 -24.15
N PHE A 657 11.38 17.16 -24.86
CA PHE A 657 11.55 16.25 -25.99
C PHE A 657 12.45 16.82 -27.08
N SER A 658 12.25 18.09 -27.47
CA SER A 658 13.05 18.74 -28.50
C SER A 658 14.50 18.90 -28.06
N LEU A 659 14.72 19.34 -26.82
CA LEU A 659 16.05 19.45 -26.21
C LEU A 659 16.78 18.10 -26.20
N TYR A 660 16.14 17.04 -25.66
CA TYR A 660 16.73 15.70 -25.62
C TYR A 660 16.94 15.09 -27.00
N SER A 661 16.08 15.42 -27.97
CA SER A 661 16.23 14.95 -29.35
C SER A 661 17.40 15.61 -30.07
N GLU A 662 17.65 16.90 -29.82
CA GLU A 662 18.73 17.66 -30.45
C GLU A 662 20.07 17.36 -29.80
N GLU A 663 20.16 17.56 -28.48
CA GLU A 663 21.40 17.41 -27.73
C GLU A 663 21.82 15.93 -27.60
N GLY A 664 20.87 15.00 -27.65
CA GLY A 664 21.12 13.55 -27.61
C GLY A 664 21.58 12.93 -28.94
N LYS A 665 21.62 13.71 -30.04
CA LYS A 665 21.95 13.20 -31.39
C LYS A 665 23.28 12.43 -31.39
N GLY A 666 23.27 11.31 -32.11
CA GLY A 666 24.43 10.41 -32.20
C GLY A 666 24.61 9.47 -31.00
N VAL A 667 23.98 9.74 -29.86
CA VAL A 667 24.04 8.88 -28.67
C VAL A 667 22.74 8.11 -28.47
N PHE A 668 21.59 8.79 -28.51
CA PHE A 668 20.27 8.17 -28.32
C PHE A 668 19.16 8.87 -29.09
N SER A 669 18.03 8.19 -29.21
CA SER A 669 16.77 8.79 -29.70
C SER A 669 15.83 9.11 -28.53
N ALA A 670 15.11 10.23 -28.60
CA ALA A 670 14.06 10.55 -27.62
C ALA A 670 12.66 10.25 -28.15
N ARG A 671 11.72 9.97 -27.26
CA ARG A 671 10.27 9.84 -27.53
C ARG A 671 9.50 10.47 -26.38
N LYS A 672 8.31 10.99 -26.68
CA LYS A 672 7.39 11.55 -25.67
C LYS A 672 6.10 10.75 -25.61
N ASN A 673 5.57 10.56 -24.41
CA ASN A 673 4.30 9.90 -24.14
C ASN A 673 3.50 10.72 -23.13
N VAL A 674 2.36 11.25 -23.55
CA VAL A 674 1.40 11.89 -22.65
C VAL A 674 0.38 10.83 -22.26
N LEU A 675 0.41 10.39 -21.01
CA LEU A 675 -0.44 9.26 -20.56
C LEU A 675 -1.92 9.62 -20.55
N GLY A 676 -2.24 10.89 -20.27
CA GLY A 676 -3.62 11.38 -20.22
C GLY A 676 -4.48 10.58 -19.24
N HIS A 677 -5.73 10.34 -19.62
CA HIS A 677 -6.77 9.78 -18.75
C HIS A 677 -6.59 8.30 -18.42
N MET A 678 -5.68 7.57 -19.08
CA MET A 678 -5.37 6.17 -18.72
C MET A 678 -4.93 6.05 -17.25
N GLN A 679 -4.35 7.12 -16.70
CA GLN A 679 -3.93 7.21 -15.31
C GLN A 679 -5.09 7.13 -14.30
N GLN A 680 -6.35 7.27 -14.71
CA GLN A 680 -7.49 7.08 -13.80
C GLN A 680 -7.72 5.59 -13.45
N GLY A 681 -7.19 4.69 -14.28
CA GLY A 681 -7.36 3.25 -14.17
C GLY A 681 -8.74 2.77 -14.60
N GLY A 682 -8.80 1.49 -14.98
CA GLY A 682 -10.07 0.81 -15.31
C GLY A 682 -10.69 0.16 -14.08
N TYR A 683 -9.89 -0.65 -13.38
CA TYR A 683 -10.29 -1.38 -12.17
C TYR A 683 -9.52 -0.82 -10.96
N PRO A 684 -10.19 -0.57 -9.83
CA PRO A 684 -9.53 -0.06 -8.64
C PRO A 684 -8.57 -1.10 -8.06
N SER A 685 -7.41 -0.65 -7.57
CA SER A 685 -6.44 -1.49 -6.88
C SER A 685 -7.01 -2.07 -5.57
N PRO A 686 -6.46 -3.18 -5.05
CA PRO A 686 -6.85 -3.71 -3.74
C PRO A 686 -6.72 -2.65 -2.63
N PHE A 687 -5.68 -1.81 -2.69
CA PHE A 687 -5.48 -0.71 -1.74
C PHE A 687 -6.64 0.29 -1.77
N ASP A 688 -7.00 0.82 -2.95
CA ASP A 688 -8.07 1.81 -3.09
C ASP A 688 -9.45 1.23 -2.74
N ARG A 689 -9.71 -0.04 -3.08
CA ARG A 689 -10.93 -0.76 -2.66
C ARG A 689 -11.03 -0.85 -1.14
N ASN A 690 -9.93 -1.25 -0.49
CA ASN A 690 -9.91 -1.45 0.96
C ASN A 690 -9.99 -0.11 1.71
N MET A 691 -9.17 0.87 1.31
CA MET A 691 -9.16 2.20 1.88
C MET A 691 -10.52 2.87 1.75
N GLY A 692 -11.13 2.85 0.56
CA GLY A 692 -12.44 3.44 0.32
C GLY A 692 -13.53 2.81 1.17
N THR A 693 -13.50 1.48 1.30
CA THR A 693 -14.43 0.71 2.15
C THR A 693 -14.29 1.09 3.63
N LYS A 694 -13.06 1.15 4.15
CA LYS A 694 -12.77 1.46 5.56
C LYS A 694 -13.09 2.90 5.92
N MET A 695 -12.73 3.85 5.06
CA MET A 695 -13.00 5.27 5.27
C MET A 695 -14.50 5.53 5.32
N ALA A 696 -15.27 4.96 4.39
CA ALA A 696 -16.72 5.11 4.37
C ALA A 696 -17.42 4.49 5.58
N ALA A 697 -16.98 3.30 6.04
CA ALA A 697 -17.50 2.69 7.25
C ALA A 697 -17.23 3.56 8.49
N LYS A 698 -16.01 4.11 8.60
CA LYS A 698 -15.63 5.02 9.68
C LYS A 698 -16.42 6.34 9.62
N ALA A 699 -16.60 6.91 8.43
CA ALA A 699 -17.38 8.12 8.22
C ALA A 699 -18.84 7.94 8.62
N HIS A 700 -19.47 6.82 8.27
CA HIS A 700 -20.83 6.49 8.70
C HIS A 700 -20.96 6.52 10.23
N PHE A 701 -20.07 5.86 10.97
CA PHE A 701 -20.16 5.84 12.43
C PHE A 701 -20.00 7.23 13.04
N TRP A 702 -19.05 8.00 12.52
CA TRP A 702 -18.83 9.36 12.99
C TRP A 702 -20.03 10.27 12.70
N ILE A 703 -20.64 10.15 11.51
CA ILE A 703 -21.88 10.87 11.18
C ILE A 703 -22.97 10.51 12.19
N MET A 704 -23.15 9.23 12.50
CA MET A 704 -24.16 8.76 13.46
C MET A 704 -23.92 9.25 14.89
N GLU A 705 -22.67 9.25 15.35
CA GLU A 705 -22.30 9.80 16.65
C GLU A 705 -22.58 11.31 16.70
N THR A 706 -22.17 12.03 15.66
CA THR A 706 -22.39 13.48 15.56
C THR A 706 -23.89 13.83 15.50
N ILE A 707 -24.70 13.06 14.77
CA ILE A 707 -26.16 13.21 14.74
C ILE A 707 -26.72 13.05 16.15
N ARG A 708 -26.38 11.95 16.85
CA ARG A 708 -26.91 11.66 18.19
C ARG A 708 -26.55 12.73 19.21
N SER A 709 -25.32 13.25 19.16
CA SER A 709 -24.87 14.33 20.05
C SER A 709 -25.52 15.68 19.76
N ASN A 710 -26.10 15.88 18.58
CA ASN A 710 -26.72 17.14 18.15
C ASN A 710 -28.23 17.01 17.85
N LEU A 711 -28.84 15.91 18.29
CA LEU A 711 -30.28 15.65 18.11
C LEU A 711 -31.10 16.52 19.05
N LYS A 712 -32.10 17.20 18.51
CA LYS A 712 -33.06 18.02 19.27
C LYS A 712 -34.30 17.20 19.63
N SER A 713 -35.08 17.71 20.58
CA SER A 713 -36.31 17.06 21.06
C SER A 713 -37.39 16.91 20.00
N ASP A 714 -37.37 17.75 18.96
CA ASP A 714 -38.27 17.69 17.80
C ASP A 714 -37.79 16.71 16.72
N GLY A 715 -36.67 16.01 16.94
CA GLY A 715 -36.06 15.09 15.99
C GLY A 715 -35.15 15.74 14.95
N SER A 716 -35.02 17.08 14.93
CA SER A 716 -34.09 17.78 14.06
C SER A 716 -32.64 17.64 14.53
N VAL A 717 -31.69 17.76 13.59
CA VAL A 717 -30.25 17.74 13.89
C VAL A 717 -29.70 19.14 13.69
N LEU A 718 -29.04 19.67 14.73
CA LEU A 718 -28.41 21.00 14.68
C LEU A 718 -26.94 20.92 15.09
N ALA A 719 -26.11 20.44 14.19
CA ALA A 719 -24.66 20.32 14.33
C ALA A 719 -23.94 21.53 13.71
N SER A 720 -23.96 22.69 14.41
CA SER A 720 -23.36 23.94 13.92
C SER A 720 -21.84 24.06 14.17
N SER A 721 -21.29 23.27 15.10
CA SER A 721 -19.85 23.28 15.42
C SER A 721 -18.99 23.03 14.19
N ARG A 722 -17.83 23.71 14.09
CA ARG A 722 -16.84 23.43 13.02
C ARG A 722 -16.42 21.96 12.97
N HIS A 723 -16.43 21.28 14.13
CA HIS A 723 -16.11 19.86 14.23
C HIS A 723 -17.20 18.93 13.69
N SER A 724 -18.30 19.43 13.13
CA SER A 724 -19.28 18.62 12.41
C SER A 724 -19.17 18.72 10.88
N ALA A 725 -18.21 19.49 10.34
CA ALA A 725 -17.88 19.54 8.92
C ALA A 725 -16.41 19.17 8.74
N CYS A 726 -16.12 17.91 8.44
CA CYS A 726 -14.76 17.37 8.51
C CYS A 726 -14.32 16.71 7.20
N LEU A 727 -13.02 16.71 6.94
CA LEU A 727 -12.37 15.79 6.02
C LEU A 727 -11.82 14.61 6.80
N LEU A 728 -12.12 13.39 6.36
CA LEU A 728 -11.54 12.17 6.91
C LEU A 728 -10.30 11.82 6.10
N GLY A 729 -9.12 12.13 6.63
CA GLY A 729 -7.83 11.88 6.00
C GLY A 729 -7.05 10.78 6.70
N MET A 730 -6.08 10.18 6.01
CA MET A 730 -5.08 9.32 6.62
C MET A 730 -3.82 10.14 6.88
N ARG A 731 -3.45 10.34 8.14
CA ARG A 731 -2.20 11.01 8.53
C ARG A 731 -1.31 10.01 9.24
N THR A 732 -0.11 9.80 8.71
CA THR A 732 0.89 8.80 9.15
C THR A 732 0.31 7.39 9.26
N ARG A 733 -0.34 7.05 10.39
CA ARG A 733 -0.92 5.73 10.68
C ARG A 733 -2.42 5.78 11.02
N HIS A 734 -3.01 6.96 11.21
CA HIS A 734 -4.36 7.10 11.73
C HIS A 734 -5.30 7.77 10.73
N TYR A 735 -6.55 7.30 10.72
CA TYR A 735 -7.63 8.01 10.05
C TYR A 735 -8.16 9.08 11.01
N GLU A 736 -8.09 10.34 10.62
CA GLU A 736 -8.41 11.49 11.47
C GLU A 736 -9.46 12.37 10.80
N PHE A 737 -10.47 12.76 11.56
CA PHE A 737 -11.46 13.75 11.15
C PHE A 737 -10.92 15.14 11.48
N GLN A 738 -10.76 15.97 10.46
CA GLN A 738 -10.19 17.31 10.56
C GLN A 738 -11.22 18.31 10.07
N PRO A 739 -11.57 19.35 10.84
CA PRO A 739 -12.48 20.39 10.38
C PRO A 739 -11.97 21.01 9.07
N VAL A 740 -12.86 21.16 8.08
CA VAL A 740 -12.48 21.71 6.77
C VAL A 740 -11.98 23.16 6.88
N GLN A 741 -12.47 23.90 7.87
CA GLN A 741 -12.04 25.26 8.17
C GLN A 741 -10.60 25.31 8.69
N ASP A 742 -10.17 24.32 9.48
CA ASP A 742 -8.79 24.28 9.98
C ASP A 742 -7.82 23.92 8.82
N LEU A 743 -8.24 23.03 7.93
CA LEU A 743 -7.47 22.68 6.72
C LEU A 743 -7.37 23.83 5.71
N GLN A 744 -8.28 24.81 5.73
CA GLN A 744 -8.23 26.00 4.89
C GLN A 744 -6.92 26.76 5.09
N GLU A 745 -6.43 26.87 6.33
CA GLU A 745 -5.19 27.57 6.68
C GLU A 745 -3.94 26.87 6.13
N GLU A 746 -4.01 25.55 5.99
CA GLU A 746 -2.93 24.70 5.46
C GLU A 746 -2.97 24.55 3.92
N THR A 747 -3.90 25.23 3.25
CA THR A 747 -4.17 25.03 1.82
C THR A 747 -3.75 26.23 0.97
N ASP A 748 -3.10 25.96 -0.16
CA ASP A 748 -2.96 26.93 -1.25
C ASP A 748 -4.07 26.72 -2.27
N PHE A 749 -5.05 27.63 -2.29
CA PHE A 749 -6.19 27.56 -3.21
C PHE A 749 -5.84 27.92 -4.66
N ASN A 750 -4.76 28.66 -4.91
CA ASN A 750 -4.35 29.04 -6.27
C ASN A 750 -3.77 27.83 -7.00
N THR A 751 -2.85 27.12 -6.34
CA THR A 751 -2.21 25.92 -6.89
C THR A 751 -2.97 24.64 -6.56
N ARG A 752 -3.95 24.72 -5.64
CA ARG A 752 -4.74 23.59 -5.12
C ARG A 752 -3.85 22.52 -4.48
N LEU A 753 -2.91 22.97 -3.65
CA LEU A 753 -1.95 22.14 -2.96
C LEU A 753 -2.13 22.21 -1.45
N TRP A 754 -1.86 21.09 -0.79
CA TRP A 754 -1.58 21.08 0.63
C TRP A 754 -0.15 21.58 0.86
N LYS A 755 0.04 22.49 1.81
CA LYS A 755 1.37 23.04 2.14
C LYS A 755 2.33 21.97 2.66
N ARG A 756 1.82 20.89 3.25
CA ARG A 756 2.60 19.74 3.70
C ARG A 756 2.54 18.62 2.65
N GLN A 757 3.70 18.13 2.21
CA GLN A 757 3.79 17.07 1.21
C GLN A 757 4.81 16.02 1.64
N TRP A 758 4.34 14.94 2.26
CA TRP A 758 5.22 13.90 2.83
C TRP A 758 6.11 13.20 1.80
N TRP A 759 5.64 13.12 0.55
CA TRP A 759 6.32 12.39 -0.53
C TRP A 759 7.52 13.16 -1.09
N LYS A 760 7.68 14.45 -0.79
CA LYS A 760 8.88 15.22 -1.13
C LYS A 760 10.15 14.60 -0.51
N ASN A 761 10.02 13.95 0.65
CA ASN A 761 11.14 13.30 1.33
C ASN A 761 11.65 12.07 0.52
N GLN A 762 10.84 11.55 -0.41
CA GLN A 762 11.23 10.45 -1.29
C GLN A 762 12.08 10.90 -2.49
N ARG A 763 12.14 12.22 -2.77
CA ARG A 763 12.89 12.79 -3.90
C ARG A 763 14.38 12.51 -3.80
N ALA A 764 14.93 12.61 -2.59
CA ALA A 764 16.35 12.35 -2.36
C ALA A 764 16.71 10.87 -2.63
N ILE A 765 15.87 9.93 -2.17
CA ILE A 765 16.03 8.50 -2.49
C ILE A 765 15.94 8.28 -4.00
N MET A 766 14.93 8.86 -4.66
CA MET A 766 14.78 8.74 -6.12
C MET A 766 16.02 9.22 -6.86
N ASN A 767 16.56 10.39 -6.49
CA ASN A 767 17.74 10.97 -7.10
C ASN A 767 18.99 10.10 -6.88
N ILE A 768 19.23 9.60 -5.67
CA ILE A 768 20.35 8.69 -5.37
C ILE A 768 20.23 7.38 -6.11
N LEU A 769 19.03 6.82 -6.22
CA LEU A 769 18.82 5.59 -6.98
C LEU A 769 18.89 5.83 -8.50
N ALA A 770 18.86 7.08 -8.96
CA ALA A 770 18.92 7.46 -10.37
C ALA A 770 20.32 7.92 -10.81
N LYS A 771 21.07 8.63 -9.95
CA LYS A 771 22.33 9.31 -10.27
C LYS A 771 23.42 9.00 -9.24
N HIS A 772 24.66 8.94 -9.69
CA HIS A 772 25.82 8.60 -8.88
C HIS A 772 26.23 9.70 -7.87
N ASP A 773 25.86 10.98 -8.09
CA ASP A 773 26.43 12.13 -7.36
C ASP A 773 25.41 13.02 -6.61
N SER A 774 24.28 12.48 -6.13
CA SER A 774 23.24 13.29 -5.43
C SER A 774 23.35 13.22 -3.90
N SER A 775 23.61 14.33 -3.19
CA SER A 775 23.63 14.36 -1.71
C SER A 775 22.24 14.05 -1.09
N TYR A 776 22.18 13.15 -0.10
CA TYR A 776 20.93 12.82 0.63
C TYR A 776 20.74 13.76 1.82
N VAL A 777 19.52 14.15 2.17
CA VAL A 777 19.21 14.69 3.50
C VAL A 777 18.18 13.76 4.15
N VAL A 778 18.56 13.14 5.28
CA VAL A 778 17.65 12.27 6.05
C VAL A 778 16.72 13.15 6.87
N GLU A 779 15.41 13.10 6.63
CA GLU A 779 14.41 13.57 7.58
C GLU A 779 13.72 12.36 8.22
N ASN A 780 13.94 12.14 9.52
CA ASN A 780 13.22 11.14 10.32
C ASN A 780 11.88 11.69 10.83
#